data_AF-A0A5B9YC73-F1
#
_entry.id   AF-A0A5B9YC73-F1
#
_cell.length_a   1.000
_cell.length_b   1.000
_cell.length_c   1.000
_cell.angle_alpha   90.00
_cell.angle_beta   90.00
_cell.angle_gamma   90.00
#
_symmetry.space_group_name_H-M   'P 1'
#
loop_
_entity.id
_entity.type
_entity.pdbx_description
1 polymer ?
#
loop_
_entity_poly.entity_id
_entity_poly.type
_entity_poly.pdbx_seq_one_letter_code
_entity_poly.pdbx_strand_id
1 'polypeptide(L)'
;MHNKKLKRVWASLMAATMIVPILPTAQVFGASGESAMIYENDFEKEASAEDIGGNKALGFELEGDINNSWLTVFQQDLYYEYADQINAGATLSFDLIIPEKSTFTGVFKAQAVAKMGNDWTWTQCETIPEIAVSAFTSMGNGYKSANVSISFGKEIEQIKGLKAVVPCLAASNCDYKGKIYLDNVKLTNGKAAITEPVIVEATQKVKTQTAIKVNANSIVSNGKQMNTSKEVKLVDDKAVDSVAQLYAYLEAVGKSDSVLYGHQNDTHHKAGNKKLSNSDTKDVTGSISAVVGIDTLSLAGNEFPGGLENQYPTSMTSQQRIEACAKMNKEAVAEGAIITVSAHMPNFTIIADRIANKPGKDGTLDWTKADFLSEGNNVDGSWVTSGDVVQKIMPGGKLNYLFNAYLDMIAAYAEEMGDTPILLRPFHENTGSWFWWGAAFCDEEAYKNLYKYTVDYLRDTKQIHNILYVYGPGSEAESVTDYAKRYPGDDYVDMVGFDMYHQYPAEGDSFIANFKKQLIVVEQFAQQHNKLFAVTETGISNGNEVLLKGGNERKDWYNEVLEAIAPSSASYFLLWANFGTNSGYYTPYVTEKTEASMKGHEMLDNFIDFYNNSKSVFAAQVGDLNKLSVKVKDNTNVTGYITYPTSGSRILDTTTIKASVNNVIDTAKVNFTIKNKAGKVVKTLAATKDASGAYVSELTKAELKKVGETTGTINLTVEGKEISKINGKFNMPEPVYVPTVVDTFDDYYGDNEVLNTSWSIGKGTGCTLAPSLSDKKYAGKYGLEFKYNLVAGGYIGVTKSLNNVDWSKQNALQLWTIPDGKNKKVVIQVTSGGNVFEVYLNDYEAYNKATGPILVTIPFSSFVGRDDANAVFDSTKIEGFGLWCNTILPEGADADTYKLTGSIYYDDIKAITSKETSISFTKK
;
A
#
# COMPACT_ATOMS: atom_id res chain seq x y z
N MET A 1 5.48 -36.52 58.74
CA MET A 1 6.65 -35.74 59.20
C MET A 1 6.31 -34.27 58.93
N HIS A 2 6.16 -33.42 59.97
CA HIS A 2 7.13 -32.36 60.34
C HIS A 2 7.46 -31.38 59.19
N ASN A 3 7.39 -30.05 59.27
CA ASN A 3 6.89 -29.06 60.27
C ASN A 3 6.73 -27.71 59.50
N LYS A 4 5.61 -26.95 59.58
CA LYS A 4 5.23 -25.92 60.59
C LYS A 4 6.09 -24.62 60.65
N LYS A 5 5.37 -23.48 60.64
CA LYS A 5 5.70 -22.08 61.06
C LYS A 5 6.25 -21.15 59.94
N LEU A 6 5.73 -19.94 59.64
CA LEU A 6 4.89 -18.92 60.33
C LEU A 6 5.66 -17.89 61.20
N LYS A 7 5.72 -16.65 60.67
CA LYS A 7 5.96 -15.29 61.25
C LYS A 7 5.52 -14.29 60.16
N ARG A 8 4.92 -13.11 60.36
CA ARG A 8 4.42 -12.32 61.51
C ARG A 8 5.44 -11.83 62.56
N VAL A 9 5.41 -10.57 63.03
CA VAL A 9 4.77 -9.29 62.58
C VAL A 9 5.31 -8.14 63.48
N TRP A 10 5.43 -6.89 62.99
CA TRP A 10 5.58 -5.61 63.76
C TRP A 10 6.87 -5.40 64.61
N ALA A 11 7.22 -4.21 65.14
CA ALA A 11 7.07 -2.78 64.75
C ALA A 11 7.81 -1.88 65.79
N SER A 12 8.09 -0.60 65.45
CA SER A 12 8.44 0.59 66.30
C SER A 12 9.67 1.33 65.71
N LEU A 13 9.68 2.58 65.21
CA LEU A 13 8.90 3.83 65.34
C LEU A 13 9.51 4.87 66.30
N MET A 14 10.01 5.98 65.73
CA MET A 14 10.08 7.37 66.26
C MET A 14 10.72 8.29 65.19
N ALA A 15 10.49 9.60 65.10
CA ALA A 15 9.27 10.43 65.17
C ALA A 15 9.67 11.91 64.92
N ALA A 16 9.07 12.59 63.93
CA ALA A 16 9.10 14.07 63.81
C ALA A 16 8.11 14.59 62.74
N THR A 17 6.85 14.75 63.14
CA THR A 17 6.00 15.95 62.93
C THR A 17 6.18 16.82 61.66
N MET A 18 5.16 16.80 60.80
CA MET A 18 4.70 17.98 60.05
C MET A 18 3.20 18.21 60.28
N ILE A 19 2.77 19.47 60.23
CA ILE A 19 1.43 19.95 60.57
C ILE A 19 0.59 20.10 59.30
N VAL A 20 -0.68 19.69 59.38
CA VAL A 20 -1.68 19.75 58.30
C VAL A 20 -2.34 21.14 58.24
N PRO A 21 -2.76 21.61 57.06
CA PRO A 21 -4.18 21.96 56.94
C PRO A 21 -4.87 21.49 55.64
N ILE A 22 -5.94 20.70 55.84
CA ILE A 22 -7.27 20.84 55.22
C ILE A 22 -7.41 20.57 53.70
N LEU A 23 -8.02 19.43 53.40
CA LEU A 23 -8.68 19.10 52.12
C LEU A 23 -9.96 19.93 51.89
N PRO A 24 -10.31 20.19 50.63
CA PRO A 24 -11.68 20.21 50.14
C PRO A 24 -12.07 18.85 49.52
N THR A 25 -13.14 18.27 50.05
CA THR A 25 -14.13 17.37 49.41
C THR A 25 -13.82 16.77 48.02
N ALA A 26 -13.84 15.44 47.96
CA ALA A 26 -14.00 14.70 46.70
C ALA A 26 -15.34 15.04 46.01
N GLN A 27 -15.29 15.34 44.71
CA GLN A 27 -16.44 15.25 43.82
C GLN A 27 -16.47 13.89 43.14
N VAL A 28 -17.67 13.29 43.09
CA VAL A 28 -17.94 12.11 42.27
C VAL A 28 -18.28 12.58 40.87
N PHE A 29 -17.44 12.25 39.90
CA PHE A 29 -17.81 12.11 38.50
C PHE A 29 -17.58 10.63 38.16
N GLY A 30 -18.51 9.90 37.54
CA GLY A 30 -19.51 10.35 36.59
C GLY A 30 -19.02 9.92 35.21
N ALA A 31 -19.44 8.73 34.76
CA ALA A 31 -18.97 8.16 33.51
C ALA A 31 -19.53 8.95 32.31
N SER A 32 -18.74 9.90 31.81
CA SER A 32 -18.91 10.57 30.52
C SER A 32 -17.74 10.19 29.62
N GLY A 33 -18.04 9.71 28.41
CA GLY A 33 -17.04 9.30 27.41
C GLY A 33 -16.38 10.47 26.68
N GLU A 34 -16.19 11.60 27.37
CA GLU A 34 -15.53 12.78 26.82
C GLU A 34 -14.02 12.68 27.01
N SER A 35 -13.27 13.14 26.01
CA SER A 35 -11.80 13.21 26.04
C SER A 35 -11.36 14.24 27.08
N ALA A 36 -10.88 13.76 28.24
CA ALA A 36 -10.52 14.63 29.35
C ALA A 36 -9.25 15.44 29.06
N MET A 37 -9.29 16.76 29.29
CA MET A 37 -8.12 17.62 29.20
C MET A 37 -7.11 17.25 30.31
N ILE A 38 -5.89 16.88 29.91
CA ILE A 38 -4.78 16.52 30.81
C ILE A 38 -3.96 17.76 31.14
N TYR A 39 -3.67 18.58 30.14
CA TYR A 39 -2.79 19.74 30.24
C TYR A 39 -3.37 20.91 29.43
N GLU A 40 -3.21 22.12 29.94
CA GLU A 40 -3.50 23.38 29.25
C GLU A 40 -2.49 24.43 29.70
N ASN A 41 -1.94 25.19 28.73
CA ASN A 41 -1.12 26.36 28.99
C ASN A 41 -1.37 27.42 27.90
N ASP A 42 -1.90 28.56 28.34
CA ASP A 42 -2.18 29.78 27.57
C ASP A 42 -1.07 30.84 27.72
N PHE A 43 0.03 30.51 28.41
CA PHE A 43 1.19 31.36 28.68
C PHE A 43 0.92 32.73 29.34
N GLU A 44 -0.33 33.07 29.67
CA GLU A 44 -0.72 34.37 30.26
C GLU A 44 -0.01 34.68 31.59
N LYS A 45 0.27 33.61 32.36
CA LYS A 45 0.96 33.67 33.65
C LYS A 45 2.48 33.52 33.52
N GLU A 46 3.00 33.19 32.35
CA GLU A 46 4.42 32.95 32.15
C GLU A 46 5.20 34.26 31.98
N ALA A 47 6.30 34.38 32.71
CA ALA A 47 7.12 35.61 32.73
C ALA A 47 7.96 35.79 31.45
N SER A 48 8.14 34.72 30.67
CA SER A 48 8.85 34.69 29.39
C SER A 48 7.95 34.85 28.16
N ALA A 49 6.63 34.98 28.35
CA ALA A 49 5.68 35.15 27.25
C ALA A 49 5.51 36.63 26.87
N GLU A 50 5.33 36.89 25.57
CA GLU A 50 5.24 38.24 24.98
C GLU A 50 3.79 38.60 24.65
N ASP A 51 3.39 39.86 24.90
CA ASP A 51 2.09 40.39 24.48
C ASP A 51 2.04 40.53 22.95
N ILE A 52 1.16 39.77 22.32
CA ILE A 52 0.92 39.71 20.88
C ILE A 52 -0.45 40.32 20.52
N GLY A 53 -0.79 41.45 21.14
CA GLY A 53 -1.99 42.22 20.83
C GLY A 53 -3.18 41.86 21.72
N GLY A 54 -2.94 41.80 23.03
CA GLY A 54 -3.95 41.58 24.06
C GLY A 54 -3.95 40.19 24.70
N ASN A 55 -3.23 39.24 24.11
CA ASN A 55 -2.93 37.91 24.65
C ASN A 55 -1.41 37.74 24.74
N LYS A 56 -0.92 36.80 25.55
CA LYS A 56 0.50 36.42 25.60
C LYS A 56 0.80 35.07 24.97
N ALA A 57 1.94 34.98 24.29
CA ALA A 57 2.41 33.71 23.72
C ALA A 57 3.94 33.56 23.85
N LEU A 58 4.44 32.33 23.77
CA LEU A 58 5.88 32.05 23.85
C LEU A 58 6.54 32.23 22.48
N GLY A 59 7.35 33.28 22.34
CA GLY A 59 7.97 33.66 21.07
C GLY A 59 9.28 32.93 20.78
N PHE A 60 9.42 32.41 19.56
CA PHE A 60 10.63 31.82 19.02
C PHE A 60 11.05 32.58 17.76
N GLU A 61 12.31 33.02 17.69
CA GLU A 61 12.85 33.62 16.47
C GLU A 61 13.13 32.53 15.44
N LEU A 62 12.63 32.70 14.23
CA LEU A 62 12.88 31.81 13.10
C LEU A 62 13.51 32.58 11.94
N GLU A 63 14.65 32.09 11.48
CA GLU A 63 15.22 32.39 10.17
C GLU A 63 15.07 31.12 9.33
N GLY A 64 13.95 31.04 8.60
CA GLY A 64 13.53 29.85 7.86
C GLY A 64 14.39 29.61 6.62
N ASP A 65 14.74 28.34 6.41
CA ASP A 65 15.61 27.87 5.33
C ASP A 65 14.79 27.09 4.28
N ILE A 66 14.79 27.58 3.03
CA ILE A 66 14.05 26.98 1.90
C ILE A 66 14.65 25.64 1.42
N ASN A 67 15.88 25.31 1.82
CA ASN A 67 16.53 24.03 1.54
C ASN A 67 16.46 23.04 2.70
N ASN A 68 16.41 23.49 3.95
CA ASN A 68 16.38 22.60 5.11
C ASN A 68 15.04 21.88 5.22
N SER A 69 15.04 20.56 5.05
CA SER A 69 13.84 19.72 5.20
C SER A 69 13.34 19.57 6.64
N TRP A 70 14.14 20.01 7.64
CA TRP A 70 13.81 19.97 9.06
C TRP A 70 14.66 20.97 9.89
N LEU A 71 14.29 22.24 9.87
CA LEU A 71 14.85 23.27 10.74
C LEU A 71 14.03 23.37 12.03
N THR A 72 14.46 22.73 13.12
CA THR A 72 13.77 22.82 14.41
C THR A 72 13.63 24.28 14.86
N VAL A 73 12.39 24.75 14.97
CA VAL A 73 11.99 26.05 15.51
C VAL A 73 11.98 25.99 17.03
N PHE A 74 11.29 24.97 17.57
CA PHE A 74 11.24 24.70 19.00
C PHE A 74 10.99 23.23 19.29
N GLN A 75 11.46 22.81 20.47
CA GLN A 75 11.11 21.58 21.17
C GLN A 75 10.94 22.00 22.63
N GLN A 76 9.71 22.37 23.02
CA GLN A 76 9.48 23.01 24.31
C GLN A 76 9.05 22.00 25.36
N ASP A 77 9.93 21.66 26.29
CA ASP A 77 9.54 20.86 27.46
C ASP A 77 8.57 21.66 28.34
N LEU A 78 7.33 21.18 28.47
CA LEU A 78 6.30 21.72 29.34
C LEU A 78 5.99 20.70 30.44
N TYR A 79 6.66 20.88 31.58
CA TYR A 79 6.62 19.95 32.71
C TYR A 79 5.22 19.88 33.35
N TYR A 80 4.67 18.68 33.44
CA TYR A 80 3.39 18.41 34.08
C TYR A 80 3.32 16.96 34.54
N GLU A 81 2.97 16.73 35.81
CA GLU A 81 2.79 15.39 36.34
C GLU A 81 1.31 14.96 36.26
N TYR A 82 1.02 14.01 35.37
CA TYR A 82 -0.28 13.33 35.32
C TYR A 82 -0.06 11.86 35.67
N ALA A 83 -0.52 11.41 36.84
CA ALA A 83 -0.25 10.06 37.32
C ALA A 83 -1.05 8.97 36.60
N ASP A 84 -2.08 9.34 35.83
CA ASP A 84 -3.03 8.40 35.22
C ASP A 84 -2.66 7.94 33.81
N GLN A 85 -3.46 7.02 33.27
CA GLN A 85 -3.23 6.44 31.96
C GLN A 85 -3.57 7.46 30.87
N ILE A 86 -2.68 7.60 29.88
CA ILE A 86 -2.98 8.27 28.64
C ILE A 86 -3.31 7.19 27.61
N ASN A 87 -4.43 7.35 26.89
CA ASN A 87 -4.92 6.38 25.91
C ASN A 87 -4.51 6.77 24.50
N ALA A 88 -4.51 5.81 23.57
CA ALA A 88 -4.31 6.06 22.15
C ALA A 88 -5.35 7.07 21.62
N GLY A 89 -4.96 7.88 20.63
CA GLY A 89 -5.75 9.02 20.17
C GLY A 89 -5.68 10.25 21.09
N ALA A 90 -4.87 10.22 22.15
CA ALA A 90 -4.54 11.44 22.90
C ALA A 90 -3.99 12.48 21.93
N THR A 91 -4.45 13.73 22.07
CA THR A 91 -4.20 14.77 21.07
C THR A 91 -3.51 15.95 21.74
N LEU A 92 -2.32 16.28 21.23
CA LEU A 92 -1.63 17.53 21.56
C LEU A 92 -1.99 18.56 20.50
N SER A 93 -2.67 19.62 20.92
CA SER A 93 -2.96 20.78 20.09
C SER A 93 -2.30 22.05 20.62
N PHE A 94 -2.03 22.98 19.71
CA PHE A 94 -1.46 24.30 20.01
C PHE A 94 -1.64 25.24 18.82
N ASP A 95 -1.62 26.54 19.07
CA ASP A 95 -1.65 27.55 18.03
C ASP A 95 -0.23 27.98 17.65
N LEU A 96 -0.01 28.09 16.34
CA LEU A 96 1.15 28.77 15.75
C LEU A 96 0.72 30.15 15.29
N ILE A 97 1.33 31.19 15.86
CA ILE A 97 0.96 32.58 15.56
C ILE A 97 2.14 33.30 14.91
N ILE A 98 1.87 34.03 13.83
CA ILE A 98 2.84 34.83 13.07
C ILE A 98 2.25 36.20 12.73
N PRO A 99 3.06 37.25 12.46
CA PRO A 99 2.54 38.54 12.05
C PRO A 99 1.66 38.43 10.79
N GLU A 100 0.56 39.17 10.75
CA GLU A 100 -0.52 39.01 9.76
C GLU A 100 -0.04 39.13 8.31
N LYS A 101 0.93 40.03 8.09
CA LYS A 101 1.50 40.34 6.77
C LYS A 101 2.58 39.34 6.32
N SER A 102 2.99 38.39 7.15
CA SER A 102 4.04 37.44 6.81
C SER A 102 3.59 36.48 5.70
N THR A 103 4.45 36.26 4.72
CA THR A 103 4.26 35.30 3.62
C THR A 103 5.47 34.40 3.55
N PHE A 104 5.28 33.13 3.21
CA PHE A 104 6.37 32.18 3.03
C PHE A 104 6.02 31.12 1.97
N THR A 105 7.04 30.54 1.36
CA THR A 105 6.98 29.29 0.59
C THR A 105 7.37 28.12 1.49
N GLY A 106 7.09 26.87 1.08
CA GLY A 106 7.31 25.70 1.93
C GLY A 106 6.26 25.50 3.01
N VAL A 107 6.62 24.72 4.04
CA VAL A 107 5.71 24.31 5.13
C VAL A 107 6.43 24.30 6.49
N PHE A 108 5.69 24.42 7.59
CA PHE A 108 6.17 23.93 8.89
C PHE A 108 5.83 22.44 9.04
N LYS A 109 6.59 21.71 9.86
CA LYS A 109 6.30 20.34 10.28
C LYS A 109 6.19 20.31 11.79
N ALA A 110 5.06 19.85 12.30
CA ALA A 110 4.82 19.76 13.72
C ALA A 110 4.87 18.30 14.21
N GLN A 111 5.31 18.08 15.44
CA GLN A 111 5.34 16.76 16.05
C GLN A 111 4.85 16.87 17.50
N ALA A 112 4.08 15.88 17.95
CA ALA A 112 3.65 15.74 19.33
C ALA A 112 4.47 14.69 20.08
N VAL A 113 4.94 15.08 21.26
CA VAL A 113 5.78 14.23 22.12
C VAL A 113 5.30 14.35 23.57
N ALA A 114 5.33 13.22 24.28
CA ALA A 114 5.09 13.10 25.70
C ALA A 114 6.29 12.41 26.36
N LYS A 115 6.72 12.87 27.53
CA LYS A 115 7.73 12.17 28.34
C LYS A 115 7.01 11.33 29.41
N MET A 116 7.14 10.00 29.31
CA MET A 116 6.33 9.05 30.07
C MET A 116 7.15 8.24 31.09
N GLY A 117 6.51 7.88 32.20
CA GLY A 117 7.09 7.07 33.28
C GLY A 117 8.14 7.81 34.12
N ASN A 118 8.74 7.08 35.07
CA ASN A 118 9.80 7.62 35.92
C ASN A 118 11.13 7.81 35.18
N ASP A 119 11.32 7.11 34.07
CA ASP A 119 12.53 7.15 33.24
C ASP A 119 12.46 8.20 32.11
N TRP A 120 11.38 9.02 32.09
CA TRP A 120 11.16 10.11 31.13
C TRP A 120 11.18 9.64 29.66
N THR A 121 10.66 8.45 29.42
CA THR A 121 10.67 7.78 28.11
C THR A 121 10.03 8.67 27.06
N TRP A 122 10.77 8.89 25.97
CA TRP A 122 10.30 9.65 24.81
C TRP A 122 9.22 8.87 24.07
N THR A 123 8.01 9.40 24.07
CA THR A 123 6.84 8.82 23.43
C THR A 123 6.32 9.83 22.41
N GLN A 124 6.25 9.46 21.13
CA GLN A 124 5.97 10.40 20.03
C GLN A 124 4.88 9.87 19.11
N CYS A 125 4.12 10.79 18.51
CA CYS A 125 3.13 10.47 17.48
C CYS A 125 3.75 9.83 16.22
N GLU A 126 2.95 9.02 15.51
CA GLU A 126 3.34 8.39 14.24
C GLU A 126 3.30 9.36 13.05
N THR A 127 2.41 10.36 13.09
CA THR A 127 2.18 11.31 11.99
C THR A 127 2.84 12.66 12.24
N ILE A 128 3.27 13.32 11.16
CA ILE A 128 3.93 14.64 11.18
C ILE A 128 3.25 15.53 10.12
N PRO A 129 2.27 16.37 10.49
CA PRO A 129 1.57 17.22 9.53
C PRO A 129 2.43 18.37 8.98
N GLU A 130 2.14 18.75 7.73
CA GLU A 130 2.75 19.88 7.03
C GLU A 130 1.81 21.11 7.01
N ILE A 131 2.26 22.24 7.55
CA ILE A 131 1.50 23.49 7.69
C ILE A 131 2.03 24.55 6.71
N ALA A 132 1.38 24.70 5.56
CA ALA A 132 1.69 25.75 4.58
C ALA A 132 1.16 27.13 5.00
N VAL A 133 1.65 28.21 4.38
CA VAL A 133 1.20 29.60 4.63
C VAL A 133 -0.32 29.81 4.48
N SER A 134 -0.97 29.00 3.65
CA SER A 134 -2.41 29.02 3.41
C SER A 134 -3.24 28.50 4.59
N ALA A 135 -2.63 27.86 5.59
CA ALA A 135 -3.31 27.37 6.79
C ALA A 135 -3.53 28.49 7.86
N PHE A 136 -2.90 29.66 7.70
CA PHE A 136 -2.95 30.74 8.68
C PHE A 136 -4.11 31.72 8.40
N THR A 137 -4.91 32.03 9.42
CA THR A 137 -6.07 32.94 9.35
C THR A 137 -5.89 34.19 10.24
N SER A 138 -6.35 35.36 9.80
CA SER A 138 -6.15 36.63 10.53
C SER A 138 -6.89 36.65 11.87
N MET A 139 -6.20 37.12 12.91
CA MET A 139 -6.75 37.34 14.26
C MET A 139 -7.33 38.75 14.44
N GLY A 140 -7.21 39.63 13.43
CA GLY A 140 -7.73 41.01 13.47
C GLY A 140 -6.96 41.98 14.39
N ASN A 141 -5.91 41.54 15.07
CA ASN A 141 -5.06 42.33 15.98
C ASN A 141 -3.64 42.59 15.43
N GLY A 142 -3.38 42.29 14.15
CA GLY A 142 -2.07 42.39 13.51
C GLY A 142 -1.28 41.07 13.41
N TYR A 143 -1.84 39.97 13.92
CA TYR A 143 -1.32 38.61 13.80
C TYR A 143 -2.28 37.69 13.03
N LYS A 144 -1.79 36.52 12.65
CA LYS A 144 -2.57 35.41 12.09
C LYS A 144 -2.11 34.08 12.69
N SER A 145 -3.05 33.15 12.88
CA SER A 145 -2.79 31.86 13.52
C SER A 145 -3.14 30.67 12.62
N ALA A 146 -2.41 29.57 12.81
CA ALA A 146 -2.78 28.25 12.35
C ALA A 146 -2.86 27.32 13.57
N ASN A 147 -4.00 26.66 13.76
CA ASN A 147 -4.15 25.66 14.80
C ASN A 147 -3.50 24.34 14.35
N VAL A 148 -2.70 23.75 15.22
CA VAL A 148 -2.07 22.45 15.03
C VAL A 148 -2.69 21.47 16.02
N SER A 149 -3.00 20.25 15.56
CA SER A 149 -3.59 19.19 16.37
C SER A 149 -3.03 17.85 15.90
N ILE A 150 -2.42 17.08 16.80
CA ILE A 150 -1.67 15.86 16.46
C ILE A 150 -1.96 14.76 17.49
N SER A 151 -2.31 13.57 17.01
CA SER A 151 -2.69 12.43 17.85
C SER A 151 -1.55 11.44 18.06
N PHE A 152 -1.46 10.87 19.27
CA PHE A 152 -0.60 9.74 19.63
C PHE A 152 -1.26 8.40 19.25
N GLY A 153 -0.45 7.40 18.90
CA GLY A 153 -0.88 6.03 18.63
C GLY A 153 -0.91 5.16 19.90
N LYS A 154 -0.78 3.84 19.73
CA LYS A 154 -0.81 2.88 20.87
C LYS A 154 0.48 2.87 21.70
N GLU A 155 1.53 3.55 21.27
CA GLU A 155 2.77 3.73 22.02
C GLU A 155 2.58 4.49 23.34
N ILE A 156 1.65 5.45 23.39
CA ILE A 156 1.36 6.22 24.62
C ILE A 156 0.66 5.41 25.71
N GLU A 157 0.08 4.25 25.35
CA GLU A 157 -0.56 3.36 26.31
C GLU A 157 0.45 2.50 27.10
N GLN A 158 1.67 2.31 26.56
CA GLN A 158 2.63 1.34 27.07
C GLN A 158 3.24 1.70 28.44
N ILE A 159 3.29 2.99 28.77
CA ILE A 159 3.94 3.51 29.98
C ILE A 159 3.00 4.48 30.67
N LYS A 160 2.61 4.18 31.91
CA LYS A 160 1.72 5.02 32.72
C LYS A 160 2.49 6.19 33.36
N GLY A 161 1.89 7.38 33.31
CA GLY A 161 2.34 8.58 34.01
C GLY A 161 3.09 9.58 33.14
N LEU A 162 2.54 10.78 32.93
CA LEU A 162 3.18 11.89 32.21
C LEU A 162 4.16 12.65 33.12
N LYS A 163 5.26 13.15 32.53
CA LYS A 163 6.22 14.09 33.15
C LYS A 163 6.36 15.41 32.41
N ALA A 164 6.20 15.42 31.09
CA ALA A 164 6.16 16.64 30.29
C ALA A 164 5.38 16.43 28.99
N VAL A 165 4.65 17.47 28.59
CA VAL A 165 4.15 17.65 27.23
C VAL A 165 5.24 18.36 26.43
N VAL A 166 5.48 17.96 25.18
CA VAL A 166 6.56 18.52 24.37
C VAL A 166 6.03 18.79 22.96
N PRO A 167 5.44 19.97 22.70
CA PRO A 167 5.18 20.42 21.34
C PRO A 167 6.50 20.70 20.63
N CYS A 168 6.65 20.12 19.43
CA CYS A 168 7.79 20.29 18.55
C CYS A 168 7.35 20.94 17.24
N LEU A 169 8.14 21.88 16.74
CA LEU A 169 7.95 22.47 15.43
C LEU A 169 9.27 22.57 14.69
N ALA A 170 9.25 22.26 13.39
CA ALA A 170 10.31 22.54 12.44
C ALA A 170 9.78 23.35 11.25
N ALA A 171 10.63 24.15 10.61
CA ALA A 171 10.41 24.67 9.27
C ALA A 171 10.99 23.68 8.25
N SER A 172 10.23 23.36 7.19
CA SER A 172 10.64 22.42 6.15
C SER A 172 10.53 23.08 4.79
N ASN A 173 11.69 23.32 4.19
CA ASN A 173 11.85 24.00 2.92
C ASN A 173 11.13 25.35 2.91
N CYS A 174 11.17 26.07 4.03
CA CYS A 174 10.29 27.20 4.34
C CYS A 174 11.09 28.48 4.60
N ASP A 175 10.85 29.53 3.82
CA ASP A 175 11.57 30.82 3.83
C ASP A 175 11.01 31.85 4.84
N TYR A 176 10.19 31.41 5.79
CA TYR A 176 9.59 32.29 6.80
C TYR A 176 10.65 32.92 7.69
N LYS A 177 10.66 34.26 7.81
CA LYS A 177 11.61 35.00 8.64
C LYS A 177 10.93 35.94 9.63
N GLY A 178 11.24 35.77 10.92
CA GLY A 178 10.73 36.56 12.04
C GLY A 178 10.27 35.66 13.20
N LYS A 179 9.63 36.26 14.20
CA LYS A 179 9.07 35.50 15.31
C LYS A 179 7.89 34.63 14.88
N ILE A 180 7.85 33.42 15.41
CA ILE A 180 6.69 32.55 15.44
C ILE A 180 6.41 32.22 16.91
N TYR A 181 5.15 32.30 17.30
CA TYR A 181 4.72 32.17 18.69
C TYR A 181 3.95 30.87 18.88
N LEU A 182 4.20 30.22 20.00
CA LEU A 182 3.46 29.07 20.51
C LEU A 182 2.46 29.55 21.55
N ASP A 183 1.19 29.20 21.37
CA ASP A 183 0.10 29.53 22.29
C ASP A 183 -0.88 28.36 22.45
N ASN A 184 -1.77 28.42 23.45
CA ASN A 184 -2.89 27.50 23.67
C ASN A 184 -2.52 26.01 23.65
N VAL A 185 -1.40 25.63 24.26
CA VAL A 185 -0.92 24.25 24.27
C VAL A 185 -1.83 23.39 25.15
N LYS A 186 -2.50 22.40 24.56
CA LYS A 186 -3.47 21.53 25.22
C LYS A 186 -3.16 20.07 24.91
N LEU A 187 -2.96 19.26 25.94
CA LEU A 187 -2.98 17.80 25.80
C LEU A 187 -4.34 17.31 26.28
N THR A 188 -5.10 16.70 25.38
CA THR A 188 -6.36 16.03 25.70
C THR A 188 -6.15 14.52 25.65
N ASN A 189 -6.64 13.80 26.66
CA ASN A 189 -6.51 12.35 26.71
C ASN A 189 -7.27 11.68 25.54
N GLY A 190 -6.71 10.59 25.04
CA GLY A 190 -7.42 9.71 24.13
C GLY A 190 -8.66 9.16 24.81
N LYS A 191 -9.69 8.84 24.02
CA LYS A 191 -10.82 8.06 24.52
C LYS A 191 -10.26 6.71 24.97
N ALA A 192 -10.59 6.29 26.19
CA ALA A 192 -10.19 4.96 26.66
C ALA A 192 -10.68 3.91 25.65
N ALA A 193 -9.78 3.00 25.24
CA ALA A 193 -10.08 2.01 24.21
C ALA A 193 -11.39 1.30 24.53
N ILE A 194 -12.36 1.38 23.63
CA ILE A 194 -13.70 0.82 23.82
C ILE A 194 -13.60 -0.70 23.57
N THR A 195 -13.27 -1.42 24.64
CA THR A 195 -13.03 -2.88 24.62
C THR A 195 -14.31 -3.66 24.33
N GLU A 196 -15.44 -3.18 24.85
CA GLU A 196 -16.79 -3.72 24.67
C GLU A 196 -17.58 -2.88 23.66
N PRO A 197 -18.31 -3.50 22.70
CA PRO A 197 -19.09 -2.75 21.71
C PRO A 197 -20.10 -1.78 22.30
N VAL A 198 -20.14 -0.55 21.76
CA VAL A 198 -21.21 0.41 22.05
C VAL A 198 -22.45 -0.01 21.27
N ILE A 199 -23.44 -0.51 22.01
CA ILE A 199 -24.74 -0.94 21.46
C ILE A 199 -25.79 0.15 21.70
N VAL A 200 -26.37 0.66 20.61
CA VAL A 200 -27.44 1.66 20.60
C VAL A 200 -28.75 1.04 20.10
N GLU A 201 -29.88 1.67 20.43
CA GLU A 201 -31.18 1.36 19.83
C GLU A 201 -31.46 2.35 18.69
N ALA A 202 -31.82 1.83 17.52
CA ALA A 202 -32.07 2.64 16.32
C ALA A 202 -33.23 3.60 16.55
N THR A 203 -32.99 4.89 16.29
CA THR A 203 -34.02 5.93 16.30
C THR A 203 -34.55 6.20 14.89
N GLN A 204 -33.74 5.94 13.86
CA GLN A 204 -34.13 6.03 12.46
C GLN A 204 -34.94 4.82 12.01
N LYS A 205 -35.79 5.03 11.01
CA LYS A 205 -36.57 3.96 10.38
C LYS A 205 -36.10 3.74 8.94
N VAL A 206 -35.87 2.47 8.62
CA VAL A 206 -35.70 1.97 7.26
C VAL A 206 -36.93 2.35 6.43
N LYS A 207 -36.73 3.09 5.34
CA LYS A 207 -37.80 3.48 4.40
C LYS A 207 -37.90 2.46 3.27
N THR A 208 -39.10 2.29 2.71
CA THR A 208 -39.26 1.53 1.46
C THR A 208 -38.64 2.35 0.33
N GLN A 209 -37.54 1.85 -0.24
CA GLN A 209 -36.90 2.49 -1.39
C GLN A 209 -37.63 2.16 -2.70
N THR A 210 -37.47 3.04 -3.69
CA THR A 210 -37.99 2.82 -5.04
C THR A 210 -36.94 2.12 -5.89
N ALA A 211 -37.27 0.96 -6.45
CA ALA A 211 -36.37 0.24 -7.35
C ALA A 211 -36.15 0.99 -8.67
N ILE A 212 -34.93 0.88 -9.21
CA ILE A 212 -34.57 1.38 -10.54
C ILE A 212 -35.46 0.68 -11.57
N LYS A 213 -36.17 1.48 -12.36
CA LYS A 213 -37.07 0.96 -13.39
C LYS A 213 -36.28 0.69 -14.67
N VAL A 214 -35.95 -0.57 -14.90
CA VAL A 214 -35.33 -1.04 -16.15
C VAL A 214 -36.38 -1.18 -17.27
N ASN A 215 -36.10 -0.57 -18.42
CA ASN A 215 -36.87 -0.67 -19.66
C ASN A 215 -35.94 -1.16 -20.80
N ALA A 216 -36.49 -1.47 -21.97
CA ALA A 216 -35.73 -2.07 -23.08
C ALA A 216 -34.47 -1.31 -23.55
N ASN A 217 -34.43 0.02 -23.45
CA ASN A 217 -33.30 0.84 -23.92
C ASN A 217 -32.91 1.94 -22.91
N SER A 218 -33.32 1.80 -21.64
CA SER A 218 -33.10 2.83 -20.62
C SER A 218 -33.38 2.31 -19.21
N ILE A 219 -32.68 2.86 -18.22
CA ILE A 219 -33.08 2.80 -16.82
C ILE A 219 -33.76 4.12 -16.43
N VAL A 220 -34.59 4.10 -15.39
CA VAL A 220 -35.06 5.30 -14.69
C VAL A 220 -34.68 5.16 -13.21
N SER A 221 -33.81 6.05 -12.73
CA SER A 221 -33.48 6.21 -11.32
C SER A 221 -33.74 7.64 -10.87
N ASN A 222 -34.20 7.83 -9.63
CA ASN A 222 -34.51 9.16 -9.06
C ASN A 222 -35.37 10.07 -9.97
N GLY A 223 -36.29 9.46 -10.74
CA GLY A 223 -37.15 10.14 -11.72
C GLY A 223 -36.46 10.58 -13.01
N LYS A 224 -35.16 10.36 -13.17
CA LYS A 224 -34.36 10.66 -14.36
C LYS A 224 -34.19 9.42 -15.23
N GLN A 225 -34.43 9.54 -16.53
CA GLN A 225 -34.20 8.44 -17.48
C GLN A 225 -32.79 8.52 -18.08
N MET A 226 -32.01 7.45 -17.92
CA MET A 226 -30.72 7.29 -18.60
C MET A 226 -30.84 6.23 -19.69
N ASN A 227 -30.48 6.59 -20.92
CA ASN A 227 -30.52 5.65 -22.05
C ASN A 227 -29.34 4.68 -21.98
N THR A 228 -29.61 3.40 -22.25
CA THR A 228 -28.57 2.37 -22.32
C THR A 228 -28.04 2.22 -23.74
N SER A 229 -26.78 1.79 -23.88
CA SER A 229 -26.21 1.46 -25.18
C SER A 229 -26.94 0.27 -25.80
N LYS A 230 -27.26 0.33 -27.10
CA LYS A 230 -27.88 -0.80 -27.85
C LYS A 230 -26.90 -1.92 -28.16
N GLU A 231 -25.62 -1.57 -28.21
CA GLU A 231 -24.52 -2.46 -28.55
C GLU A 231 -23.32 -2.06 -27.70
N VAL A 232 -22.72 -3.01 -27.00
CA VAL A 232 -21.55 -2.80 -26.14
C VAL A 232 -20.34 -3.52 -26.73
N LYS A 233 -19.14 -2.94 -26.60
CA LYS A 233 -17.89 -3.64 -26.90
C LYS A 233 -17.34 -4.18 -25.58
N LEU A 234 -17.17 -5.50 -25.51
CA LEU A 234 -16.65 -6.20 -24.35
C LEU A 234 -15.27 -6.80 -24.67
N VAL A 235 -14.56 -7.24 -23.63
CA VAL A 235 -13.33 -8.05 -23.73
C VAL A 235 -13.60 -9.42 -24.35
N ASP A 236 -14.80 -9.96 -24.13
CA ASP A 236 -15.31 -11.17 -24.77
C ASP A 236 -16.47 -10.83 -25.70
N ASP A 237 -16.24 -10.99 -27.01
CA ASP A 237 -17.25 -10.73 -28.03
C ASP A 237 -18.28 -11.86 -28.18
N LYS A 238 -18.08 -12.98 -27.47
CA LYS A 238 -19.03 -14.10 -27.36
C LYS A 238 -19.78 -14.11 -26.02
N ALA A 239 -19.62 -13.08 -25.20
CA ALA A 239 -20.25 -13.03 -23.89
C ALA A 239 -21.77 -13.19 -23.98
N VAL A 240 -22.37 -13.91 -23.02
CA VAL A 240 -23.83 -14.15 -22.99
C VAL A 240 -24.61 -12.84 -22.82
N ASP A 241 -25.84 -12.78 -23.33
CA ASP A 241 -26.65 -11.54 -23.37
C ASP A 241 -26.74 -10.81 -22.01
N SER A 242 -26.80 -11.56 -20.91
CA SER A 242 -26.84 -11.03 -19.54
C SER A 242 -25.59 -10.21 -19.17
N VAL A 243 -24.41 -10.54 -19.70
CA VAL A 243 -23.18 -9.76 -19.52
C VAL A 243 -23.29 -8.41 -20.24
N ALA A 244 -23.82 -8.41 -21.47
CA ALA A 244 -24.06 -7.19 -22.23
C ALA A 244 -25.11 -6.29 -21.54
N GLN A 245 -26.15 -6.90 -20.97
CA GLN A 245 -27.16 -6.22 -20.16
C GLN A 245 -26.57 -5.64 -18.88
N LEU A 246 -25.73 -6.38 -18.15
CA LEU A 246 -25.04 -5.87 -16.97
C LEU A 246 -24.11 -4.70 -17.30
N TYR A 247 -23.30 -4.82 -18.35
CA TYR A 247 -22.41 -3.73 -18.80
C TYR A 247 -23.22 -2.46 -19.07
N ALA A 248 -24.28 -2.56 -19.89
CA ALA A 248 -25.10 -1.42 -20.26
C ALA A 248 -25.94 -0.86 -19.10
N TYR A 249 -26.29 -1.70 -18.11
CA TYR A 249 -26.90 -1.27 -16.85
C TYR A 249 -25.91 -0.43 -16.04
N LEU A 250 -24.71 -0.96 -15.76
CA LEU A 250 -23.65 -0.26 -15.02
C LEU A 250 -23.24 1.05 -15.72
N GLU A 251 -23.13 1.04 -17.05
CA GLU A 251 -22.88 2.23 -17.88
C GLU A 251 -23.96 3.31 -17.70
N ALA A 252 -25.21 2.91 -17.50
CA ALA A 252 -26.33 3.83 -17.31
C ALA A 252 -26.49 4.28 -15.85
N VAL A 253 -26.14 3.44 -14.87
CA VAL A 253 -26.04 3.82 -13.45
C VAL A 253 -24.95 4.87 -13.26
N GLY A 254 -23.76 4.68 -13.82
CA GLY A 254 -22.68 5.67 -13.82
C GLY A 254 -22.98 6.95 -14.63
N LYS A 255 -24.14 7.06 -15.30
CA LYS A 255 -24.64 8.31 -15.90
C LYS A 255 -25.76 8.97 -15.08
N SER A 256 -26.16 8.33 -13.98
CA SER A 256 -27.21 8.80 -13.07
C SER A 256 -26.60 9.45 -11.82
N ASP A 257 -27.42 9.77 -10.81
CA ASP A 257 -26.96 10.16 -9.47
C ASP A 257 -27.04 9.00 -8.46
N SER A 258 -27.32 7.78 -8.94
CA SER A 258 -27.33 6.56 -8.13
C SER A 258 -25.99 5.84 -8.19
N VAL A 259 -25.59 5.28 -7.05
CA VAL A 259 -24.40 4.44 -6.90
C VAL A 259 -24.82 3.13 -6.24
N LEU A 260 -24.39 2.00 -6.82
CA LEU A 260 -24.64 0.70 -6.21
C LEU A 260 -23.74 0.52 -4.99
N TYR A 261 -24.34 0.14 -3.86
CA TYR A 261 -23.62 -0.21 -2.65
C TYR A 261 -23.18 -1.68 -2.71
N GLY A 262 -21.89 -1.93 -2.50
CA GLY A 262 -21.29 -3.27 -2.44
C GLY A 262 -20.70 -3.61 -1.07
N HIS A 263 -20.69 -4.90 -0.74
CA HIS A 263 -20.09 -5.42 0.49
C HIS A 263 -19.47 -6.80 0.23
N GLN A 264 -18.20 -6.95 0.59
CA GLN A 264 -17.47 -8.22 0.49
C GLN A 264 -18.01 -9.23 1.49
N ASN A 265 -18.21 -10.46 1.03
CA ASN A 265 -18.70 -11.60 1.80
C ASN A 265 -20.07 -11.38 2.49
N ASP A 266 -20.86 -10.41 2.03
CA ASP A 266 -22.12 -9.94 2.64
C ASP A 266 -23.14 -11.05 2.93
N THR A 267 -23.11 -12.14 2.15
CA THR A 267 -24.04 -13.27 2.25
C THR A 267 -23.49 -14.47 3.03
N HIS A 268 -22.28 -14.40 3.59
CA HIS A 268 -21.75 -15.47 4.44
C HIS A 268 -20.99 -15.01 5.68
N HIS A 269 -20.29 -13.87 5.64
CA HIS A 269 -19.62 -13.30 6.81
C HIS A 269 -20.45 -12.17 7.44
N LYS A 270 -20.51 -12.19 8.78
CA LYS A 270 -21.15 -11.15 9.57
C LYS A 270 -20.56 -11.03 10.98
N ALA A 271 -20.61 -9.83 11.54
CA ALA A 271 -20.32 -9.53 12.93
C ALA A 271 -21.57 -9.66 13.84
N GLY A 272 -22.76 -9.36 13.31
CA GLY A 272 -24.00 -9.33 14.10
C GLY A 272 -24.53 -10.69 14.56
N ASN A 273 -25.74 -10.66 15.09
CA ASN A 273 -26.38 -11.83 15.68
C ASN A 273 -26.63 -12.93 14.63
N LYS A 274 -25.91 -14.05 14.74
CA LYS A 274 -26.02 -15.23 13.85
C LYS A 274 -27.40 -15.91 13.83
N LYS A 275 -28.36 -15.50 14.67
CA LYS A 275 -29.75 -16.00 14.67
C LYS A 275 -30.72 -15.19 13.78
N LEU A 276 -30.28 -14.06 13.25
CA LEU A 276 -31.04 -13.24 12.31
C LEU A 276 -30.78 -13.77 10.88
N SER A 277 -30.41 -12.92 9.91
CA SER A 277 -29.97 -13.38 8.60
C SER A 277 -28.47 -13.69 8.56
N ASN A 278 -27.97 -14.10 7.40
CA ASN A 278 -26.56 -14.27 7.06
C ASN A 278 -25.82 -12.95 6.73
N SER A 279 -26.53 -11.81 6.65
CA SER A 279 -25.97 -10.50 6.24
C SER A 279 -26.23 -9.44 7.31
N ASP A 280 -25.20 -8.70 7.71
CA ASP A 280 -25.40 -7.52 8.56
C ASP A 280 -26.15 -6.42 7.80
N THR A 281 -25.86 -6.23 6.51
CA THR A 281 -26.58 -5.30 5.62
C THR A 281 -28.09 -5.57 5.62
N LYS A 282 -28.49 -6.84 5.49
CA LYS A 282 -29.90 -7.26 5.49
C LYS A 282 -30.54 -7.18 6.86
N ASP A 283 -29.79 -7.43 7.93
CA ASP A 283 -30.28 -7.25 9.29
C ASP A 283 -30.56 -5.78 9.60
N VAL A 284 -29.75 -4.84 9.11
CA VAL A 284 -30.01 -3.40 9.25
C VAL A 284 -31.14 -2.96 8.30
N THR A 285 -31.00 -3.21 7.01
CA THR A 285 -31.81 -2.53 5.96
C THR A 285 -32.99 -3.34 5.42
N GLY A 286 -32.99 -4.66 5.61
CA GLY A 286 -33.92 -5.58 4.95
C GLY A 286 -33.50 -6.02 3.54
N SER A 287 -32.39 -5.51 2.99
CA SER A 287 -31.78 -5.92 1.71
C SER A 287 -30.32 -6.32 1.89
N ILE A 288 -29.82 -7.26 1.11
CA ILE A 288 -28.38 -7.40 0.88
C ILE A 288 -27.85 -6.25 0.01
N SER A 289 -26.54 -6.06 -0.03
CA SER A 289 -25.84 -5.13 -0.92
C SER A 289 -26.16 -5.37 -2.40
N ALA A 290 -26.15 -4.32 -3.22
CA ALA A 290 -26.37 -4.44 -4.67
C ALA A 290 -25.20 -5.11 -5.39
N VAL A 291 -23.98 -5.01 -4.85
CA VAL A 291 -22.80 -5.71 -5.36
C VAL A 291 -22.25 -6.60 -4.24
N VAL A 292 -22.59 -7.89 -4.28
CA VAL A 292 -22.06 -8.88 -3.33
C VAL A 292 -20.69 -9.32 -3.83
N GLY A 293 -19.67 -9.01 -3.04
CA GLY A 293 -18.32 -9.48 -3.29
C GLY A 293 -18.06 -10.85 -2.67
N ILE A 294 -17.25 -11.67 -3.34
CA ILE A 294 -16.56 -12.83 -2.76
C ILE A 294 -15.10 -12.81 -3.23
N ASP A 295 -14.25 -13.63 -2.63
CA ASP A 295 -12.90 -13.91 -3.17
C ASP A 295 -12.76 -15.34 -3.69
N THR A 296 -11.83 -15.56 -4.61
CA THR A 296 -11.27 -16.89 -4.91
C THR A 296 -10.81 -17.69 -3.67
N LEU A 297 -10.51 -17.06 -2.54
CA LEU A 297 -10.32 -17.71 -1.23
C LEU A 297 -11.54 -18.49 -0.76
N SER A 298 -12.76 -18.03 -1.09
CA SER A 298 -13.99 -18.78 -0.84
C SER A 298 -14.08 -20.04 -1.73
N LEU A 299 -13.55 -19.99 -2.95
CA LEU A 299 -13.48 -21.14 -3.87
C LEU A 299 -12.41 -22.15 -3.42
N ALA A 300 -11.23 -21.67 -3.00
CA ALA A 300 -10.14 -22.48 -2.48
C ALA A 300 -10.49 -23.14 -1.12
N GLY A 301 -11.29 -22.46 -0.30
CA GLY A 301 -11.77 -22.95 1.01
C GLY A 301 -11.12 -22.31 2.22
N ASN A 302 -10.46 -21.17 2.04
CA ASN A 302 -9.89 -20.35 3.10
C ASN A 302 -10.97 -19.50 3.80
N GLU A 303 -12.02 -19.10 3.07
CA GLU A 303 -13.12 -18.25 3.59
C GLU A 303 -14.46 -18.99 3.71
N PHE A 304 -14.98 -19.59 2.64
CA PHE A 304 -16.28 -20.28 2.65
C PHE A 304 -16.12 -21.75 3.13
N PRO A 305 -16.98 -22.25 4.04
CA PRO A 305 -18.28 -21.73 4.46
C PRO A 305 -18.26 -20.95 5.79
N GLY A 306 -17.21 -20.19 6.07
CA GLY A 306 -17.12 -19.33 7.26
C GLY A 306 -18.36 -18.46 7.44
N GLY A 307 -18.93 -18.49 8.65
CA GLY A 307 -20.18 -17.84 9.01
C GLY A 307 -21.47 -18.61 8.65
N LEU A 308 -21.40 -19.63 7.78
CA LEU A 308 -22.52 -20.46 7.33
C LEU A 308 -22.39 -21.94 7.74
N GLU A 309 -21.66 -22.24 8.82
CA GLU A 309 -21.32 -23.62 9.23
C GLU A 309 -22.56 -24.46 9.66
N ASN A 310 -23.70 -23.79 9.91
CA ASN A 310 -24.99 -24.43 10.16
C ASN A 310 -25.76 -24.81 8.88
N GLN A 311 -25.35 -24.29 7.72
CA GLN A 311 -26.00 -24.49 6.42
C GLN A 311 -25.16 -25.37 5.49
N TYR A 312 -23.83 -25.23 5.57
CA TYR A 312 -22.86 -25.98 4.75
C TYR A 312 -21.85 -26.70 5.64
N PRO A 313 -21.43 -27.93 5.30
CA PRO A 313 -20.46 -28.67 6.09
C PRO A 313 -19.07 -28.02 6.00
N THR A 314 -18.37 -27.91 7.13
CA THR A 314 -17.02 -27.32 7.19
C THR A 314 -15.96 -28.13 6.44
N SER A 315 -16.23 -29.41 6.16
CA SER A 315 -15.42 -30.25 5.28
C SER A 315 -16.17 -30.52 3.98
N MET A 316 -15.63 -30.02 2.87
CA MET A 316 -16.12 -30.19 1.50
C MET A 316 -14.95 -30.50 0.57
N THR A 317 -15.19 -31.36 -0.42
CA THR A 317 -14.29 -31.45 -1.58
C THR A 317 -14.29 -30.12 -2.32
N SER A 318 -13.25 -29.85 -3.14
CA SER A 318 -13.18 -28.61 -3.91
C SER A 318 -14.42 -28.42 -4.80
N GLN A 319 -14.85 -29.48 -5.49
CA GLN A 319 -16.07 -29.47 -6.31
C GLN A 319 -17.33 -29.10 -5.50
N GLN A 320 -17.58 -29.75 -4.35
CA GLN A 320 -18.73 -29.44 -3.49
C GLN A 320 -18.72 -28.00 -2.99
N ARG A 321 -17.53 -27.43 -2.75
CA ARG A 321 -17.36 -26.05 -2.33
C ARG A 321 -17.70 -25.07 -3.45
N ILE A 322 -17.26 -25.33 -4.68
CA ILE A 322 -17.61 -24.53 -5.86
C ILE A 322 -19.14 -24.53 -6.08
N GLU A 323 -19.77 -25.70 -6.08
CA GLU A 323 -21.23 -25.86 -6.21
C GLU A 323 -21.99 -25.08 -5.12
N ALA A 324 -21.52 -25.14 -3.87
CA ALA A 324 -22.10 -24.42 -2.75
C ALA A 324 -21.92 -22.88 -2.84
N CYS A 325 -20.75 -22.41 -3.27
CA CYS A 325 -20.50 -20.97 -3.51
C CYS A 325 -21.36 -20.44 -4.65
N ALA A 326 -21.46 -21.18 -5.76
CA ALA A 326 -22.30 -20.81 -6.90
C ALA A 326 -23.79 -20.80 -6.52
N LYS A 327 -24.25 -21.77 -5.73
CA LYS A 327 -25.60 -21.78 -5.17
C LYS A 327 -25.89 -20.54 -4.33
N MET A 328 -25.01 -20.21 -3.37
CA MET A 328 -25.16 -19.01 -2.53
C MET A 328 -25.23 -17.73 -3.37
N ASN A 329 -24.36 -17.59 -4.37
CA ASN A 329 -24.32 -16.38 -5.19
C ASN A 329 -25.53 -16.28 -6.13
N LYS A 330 -26.08 -17.40 -6.62
CA LYS A 330 -27.38 -17.42 -7.31
C LYS A 330 -28.55 -17.06 -6.40
N GLU A 331 -28.52 -17.45 -5.13
CA GLU A 331 -29.53 -17.03 -4.13
C GLU A 331 -29.45 -15.51 -3.89
N ALA A 332 -28.25 -14.93 -3.83
CA ALA A 332 -28.06 -13.48 -3.78
C ALA A 332 -28.55 -12.74 -5.04
N VAL A 333 -28.26 -13.28 -6.23
CA VAL A 333 -28.72 -12.73 -7.52
C VAL A 333 -30.25 -12.76 -7.64
N ALA A 334 -30.90 -13.77 -7.06
CA ALA A 334 -32.37 -13.83 -6.98
C ALA A 334 -32.97 -12.74 -6.07
N GLU A 335 -32.20 -12.15 -5.16
CA GLU A 335 -32.58 -10.94 -4.40
C GLU A 335 -32.23 -9.62 -5.12
N GLY A 336 -31.56 -9.70 -6.28
CA GLY A 336 -31.17 -8.56 -7.12
C GLY A 336 -29.70 -8.17 -7.04
N ALA A 337 -28.84 -8.96 -6.40
CA ALA A 337 -27.41 -8.67 -6.32
C ALA A 337 -26.66 -8.92 -7.65
N ILE A 338 -25.61 -8.14 -7.87
CA ILE A 338 -24.56 -8.36 -8.86
C ILE A 338 -23.37 -9.00 -8.14
N ILE A 339 -22.71 -9.99 -8.77
CA ILE A 339 -21.59 -10.71 -8.16
C ILE A 339 -20.27 -10.16 -8.64
N THR A 340 -19.37 -9.86 -7.71
CA THR A 340 -17.96 -9.55 -7.99
C THR A 340 -17.04 -10.55 -7.28
N VAL A 341 -15.93 -10.89 -7.92
CA VAL A 341 -14.96 -11.90 -7.47
C VAL A 341 -13.57 -11.26 -7.48
N SER A 342 -13.05 -10.91 -6.30
CA SER A 342 -11.64 -10.58 -6.12
C SER A 342 -10.79 -11.86 -6.12
N ALA A 343 -9.46 -11.73 -6.32
CA ALA A 343 -8.59 -12.90 -6.34
C ALA A 343 -7.29 -12.74 -5.53
N HIS A 344 -7.36 -13.03 -4.23
CA HIS A 344 -6.19 -13.20 -3.34
C HIS A 344 -5.46 -14.53 -3.61
N MET A 345 -4.86 -14.65 -4.81
CA MET A 345 -4.22 -15.87 -5.27
C MET A 345 -3.00 -16.26 -4.40
N PRO A 346 -2.85 -17.54 -4.02
CA PRO A 346 -1.74 -17.97 -3.17
C PRO A 346 -0.39 -17.84 -3.89
N ASN A 347 0.71 -17.68 -3.15
CA ASN A 347 2.04 -17.81 -3.72
C ASN A 347 2.26 -19.26 -4.20
N PHE A 348 2.22 -19.44 -5.51
CA PHE A 348 2.33 -20.76 -6.16
C PHE A 348 3.65 -21.49 -5.89
N THR A 349 4.73 -20.81 -5.45
CA THR A 349 5.96 -21.51 -5.01
C THR A 349 5.70 -22.27 -3.71
N ILE A 350 5.01 -21.66 -2.73
CA ILE A 350 4.68 -22.31 -1.45
C ILE A 350 3.76 -23.51 -1.68
N ILE A 351 2.76 -23.34 -2.55
CA ILE A 351 1.83 -24.41 -2.91
C ILE A 351 2.56 -25.55 -3.63
N ALA A 352 3.50 -25.25 -4.54
CA ALA A 352 4.27 -26.27 -5.25
C ALA A 352 5.15 -27.14 -4.34
N ASP A 353 5.65 -26.60 -3.22
CA ASP A 353 6.42 -27.37 -2.22
C ASP A 353 5.54 -28.32 -1.39
N ARG A 354 4.23 -28.05 -1.29
CA ARG A 354 3.22 -28.87 -0.60
C ARG A 354 2.67 -30.01 -1.46
N ILE A 355 2.38 -29.74 -2.74
CA ILE A 355 1.67 -30.70 -3.60
C ILE A 355 2.61 -31.87 -4.00
N ALA A 356 2.34 -33.05 -3.46
CA ALA A 356 3.00 -34.29 -3.88
C ALA A 356 2.58 -34.77 -5.29
N ASN A 357 1.46 -34.27 -5.82
CA ASN A 357 0.90 -34.63 -7.12
C ASN A 357 1.65 -33.94 -8.26
N LYS A 358 2.09 -34.72 -9.26
CA LYS A 358 2.72 -34.19 -10.48
C LYS A 358 1.65 -33.92 -11.55
N PRO A 359 1.89 -32.98 -12.49
CA PRO A 359 1.02 -32.82 -13.65
C PRO A 359 0.93 -34.12 -14.47
N GLY A 360 -0.17 -34.25 -15.20
CA GLY A 360 -0.45 -35.31 -16.16
C GLY A 360 0.56 -35.34 -17.31
N LYS A 361 0.40 -36.35 -18.19
CA LYS A 361 1.31 -36.55 -19.34
C LYS A 361 1.27 -35.42 -20.38
N ASP A 362 0.20 -34.64 -20.37
CA ASP A 362 -0.06 -33.45 -21.17
C ASP A 362 0.42 -32.15 -20.50
N GLY A 363 0.89 -32.22 -19.24
CA GLY A 363 1.30 -31.05 -18.45
C GLY A 363 0.16 -30.38 -17.68
N THR A 364 -1.07 -30.92 -17.68
CA THR A 364 -2.19 -30.37 -16.90
C THR A 364 -2.19 -30.87 -15.46
N LEU A 365 -2.87 -30.18 -14.54
CA LEU A 365 -3.11 -30.67 -13.19
C LEU A 365 -4.61 -30.60 -12.90
N ASP A 366 -5.16 -31.70 -12.38
CA ASP A 366 -6.53 -31.72 -11.87
C ASP A 366 -6.63 -30.81 -10.63
N TRP A 367 -7.30 -29.66 -10.80
CA TRP A 367 -7.45 -28.63 -9.78
C TRP A 367 -8.11 -29.13 -8.49
N THR A 368 -8.95 -30.17 -8.57
CA THR A 368 -9.58 -30.78 -7.38
C THR A 368 -8.56 -31.46 -6.46
N LYS A 369 -7.33 -31.71 -6.96
CA LYS A 369 -6.20 -32.36 -6.26
C LYS A 369 -5.05 -31.40 -5.92
N ALA A 370 -5.23 -30.10 -6.14
CA ALA A 370 -4.17 -29.10 -6.00
C ALA A 370 -4.05 -28.47 -4.61
N ASP A 371 -5.05 -28.57 -3.74
CA ASP A 371 -5.04 -28.01 -2.36
C ASP A 371 -4.38 -26.61 -2.27
N PHE A 372 -5.14 -25.59 -2.65
CA PHE A 372 -4.69 -24.21 -2.72
C PHE A 372 -4.68 -23.45 -1.37
N LEU A 373 -4.98 -24.12 -0.25
CA LEU A 373 -4.93 -23.52 1.08
C LEU A 373 -3.47 -23.11 1.43
N SER A 374 -3.28 -22.09 2.26
CA SER A 374 -1.96 -21.73 2.83
C SER A 374 -1.83 -22.25 4.26
N GLU A 375 -0.60 -22.58 4.70
CA GLU A 375 -0.33 -22.89 6.11
C GLU A 375 0.04 -21.62 6.90
N GLY A 376 -0.45 -21.52 8.14
CA GLY A 376 -0.14 -20.44 9.08
C GLY A 376 -1.34 -19.54 9.39
N ASN A 377 -1.17 -18.62 10.34
CA ASN A 377 -2.23 -17.70 10.78
C ASN A 377 -2.56 -16.58 9.79
N ASN A 378 -1.86 -16.49 8.65
CA ASN A 378 -2.27 -15.65 7.52
C ASN A 378 -3.04 -16.53 6.53
N VAL A 379 -4.32 -16.21 6.35
CA VAL A 379 -5.31 -17.07 5.70
C VAL A 379 -5.12 -17.15 4.18
N ASP A 380 -4.21 -16.36 3.61
CA ASP A 380 -3.89 -16.31 2.19
C ASP A 380 -2.37 -16.13 1.93
N GLY A 381 -1.85 -16.90 0.98
CA GLY A 381 -0.44 -16.86 0.60
C GLY A 381 -0.05 -15.68 -0.30
N SER A 382 -0.97 -14.75 -0.56
CA SER A 382 -0.83 -13.60 -1.46
C SER A 382 0.26 -12.60 -0.98
N TRP A 383 0.32 -12.38 0.34
CA TRP A 383 1.24 -11.47 1.04
C TRP A 383 2.69 -11.98 1.12
N VAL A 384 2.93 -13.26 0.79
CA VAL A 384 4.29 -13.78 0.73
C VAL A 384 4.86 -13.45 -0.66
N THR A 385 5.59 -12.35 -0.74
CA THR A 385 6.04 -11.76 -2.01
C THR A 385 7.29 -12.40 -2.62
N SER A 386 7.96 -13.30 -1.89
CA SER A 386 9.22 -13.90 -2.29
C SER A 386 9.06 -15.02 -3.33
N GLY A 387 10.17 -15.35 -4.00
CA GLY A 387 10.25 -16.54 -4.84
C GLY A 387 9.91 -16.35 -6.32
N ASP A 388 9.83 -15.12 -6.84
CA ASP A 388 9.74 -14.85 -8.29
C ASP A 388 8.54 -15.55 -8.97
N VAL A 389 7.35 -15.35 -8.39
CA VAL A 389 6.14 -16.11 -8.71
C VAL A 389 5.74 -15.92 -10.17
N VAL A 390 5.74 -14.67 -10.67
CA VAL A 390 5.30 -14.34 -12.04
C VAL A 390 6.13 -15.07 -13.11
N GLN A 391 7.47 -15.10 -12.99
CA GLN A 391 8.33 -15.83 -13.95
C GLN A 391 8.04 -17.34 -13.94
N LYS A 392 7.68 -17.90 -12.78
CA LYS A 392 7.40 -19.33 -12.63
C LYS A 392 6.02 -19.74 -13.13
N ILE A 393 5.00 -18.89 -13.05
CA ILE A 393 3.61 -19.23 -13.42
C ILE A 393 3.23 -18.86 -14.86
N MET A 394 3.95 -17.92 -15.49
CA MET A 394 3.72 -17.59 -16.89
C MET A 394 4.11 -18.76 -17.82
N PRO A 395 3.56 -18.84 -19.06
CA PRO A 395 3.85 -19.94 -19.99
C PRO A 395 5.35 -20.19 -20.20
N GLY A 396 5.76 -21.45 -20.14
CA GLY A 396 7.17 -21.86 -20.15
C GLY A 396 7.86 -21.80 -18.76
N GLY A 397 7.24 -21.16 -17.78
CA GLY A 397 7.59 -21.25 -16.37
C GLY A 397 7.24 -22.61 -15.75
N LYS A 398 8.01 -23.03 -14.75
CA LYS A 398 7.92 -24.39 -14.16
C LYS A 398 6.62 -24.66 -13.40
N LEU A 399 5.88 -23.63 -13.00
CA LEU A 399 4.65 -23.71 -12.19
C LEU A 399 3.40 -23.28 -12.97
N ASN A 400 3.50 -23.04 -14.29
CA ASN A 400 2.35 -22.67 -15.12
C ASN A 400 1.20 -23.68 -15.03
N TYR A 401 1.50 -24.99 -14.93
CA TYR A 401 0.47 -26.03 -14.74
C TYR A 401 -0.38 -25.82 -13.49
N LEU A 402 0.21 -25.29 -12.41
CA LEU A 402 -0.45 -25.10 -11.13
C LEU A 402 -1.30 -23.82 -11.13
N PHE A 403 -0.83 -22.78 -11.80
CA PHE A 403 -1.62 -21.58 -12.03
C PHE A 403 -2.79 -21.85 -12.98
N ASN A 404 -2.60 -22.63 -14.05
CA ASN A 404 -3.68 -23.06 -14.93
C ASN A 404 -4.74 -23.87 -14.16
N ALA A 405 -4.33 -24.75 -13.23
CA ALA A 405 -5.26 -25.45 -12.35
C ALA A 405 -6.04 -24.48 -11.41
N TYR A 406 -5.44 -23.36 -10.99
CA TYR A 406 -6.16 -22.33 -10.24
C TYR A 406 -7.18 -21.60 -11.13
N LEU A 407 -6.83 -21.32 -12.39
CA LEU A 407 -7.75 -20.77 -13.38
C LEU A 407 -8.86 -21.77 -13.76
N ASP A 408 -8.58 -23.08 -13.76
CA ASP A 408 -9.59 -24.13 -13.94
C ASP A 408 -10.62 -24.15 -12.80
N MET A 409 -10.20 -23.86 -11.56
CA MET A 409 -11.11 -23.71 -10.41
C MET A 409 -12.03 -22.48 -10.57
N ILE A 410 -11.49 -21.35 -11.05
CA ILE A 410 -12.28 -20.15 -11.37
C ILE A 410 -13.25 -20.42 -12.53
N ALA A 411 -12.79 -21.13 -13.57
CA ALA A 411 -13.63 -21.54 -14.70
C ALA A 411 -14.77 -22.47 -14.25
N ALA A 412 -14.50 -23.46 -13.38
CA ALA A 412 -15.54 -24.34 -12.84
C ALA A 412 -16.59 -23.56 -12.03
N TYR A 413 -16.19 -22.53 -11.26
CA TYR A 413 -17.14 -21.64 -10.60
C TYR A 413 -17.98 -20.84 -11.61
N ALA A 414 -17.37 -20.33 -12.66
CA ALA A 414 -18.07 -19.59 -13.70
C ALA A 414 -19.04 -20.50 -14.50
N GLU A 415 -18.66 -21.74 -14.81
CA GLU A 415 -19.53 -22.78 -15.38
C GLU A 415 -20.74 -23.05 -14.47
N GLU A 416 -20.50 -23.25 -13.16
CA GLU A 416 -21.57 -23.44 -12.17
C GLU A 416 -22.48 -22.22 -12.03
N MET A 417 -22.01 -20.99 -12.30
CA MET A 417 -22.85 -19.78 -12.31
C MET A 417 -23.79 -19.71 -13.54
N GLY A 418 -23.49 -20.44 -14.62
CA GLY A 418 -24.27 -20.43 -15.87
C GLY A 418 -24.33 -19.04 -16.49
N ASP A 419 -25.47 -18.63 -17.04
CA ASP A 419 -25.63 -17.31 -17.66
C ASP A 419 -25.61 -16.12 -16.66
N THR A 420 -25.33 -16.35 -15.37
CA THR A 420 -25.21 -15.26 -14.38
C THR A 420 -23.90 -14.50 -14.57
N PRO A 421 -23.91 -13.18 -14.82
CA PRO A 421 -22.68 -12.41 -14.99
C PRO A 421 -21.84 -12.29 -13.71
N ILE A 422 -20.52 -12.26 -13.89
CA ILE A 422 -19.52 -12.14 -12.83
C ILE A 422 -18.58 -10.98 -13.17
N LEU A 423 -18.33 -10.08 -12.22
CA LEU A 423 -17.22 -9.12 -12.31
C LEU A 423 -15.95 -9.78 -11.74
N LEU A 424 -15.00 -10.19 -12.58
CA LEU A 424 -13.74 -10.81 -12.11
C LEU A 424 -12.63 -9.75 -11.99
N ARG A 425 -12.04 -9.61 -10.81
CA ARG A 425 -11.02 -8.60 -10.48
C ARG A 425 -9.70 -9.26 -10.05
N PRO A 426 -8.88 -9.77 -10.99
CA PRO A 426 -7.64 -10.45 -10.66
C PRO A 426 -6.48 -9.45 -10.46
N PHE A 427 -5.55 -9.80 -9.55
CA PHE A 427 -4.29 -9.07 -9.32
C PHE A 427 -4.47 -7.57 -9.02
N HIS A 428 -5.38 -7.26 -8.09
CA HIS A 428 -5.65 -5.89 -7.62
C HIS A 428 -4.49 -5.29 -6.81
N GLU A 429 -4.50 -3.97 -6.56
CA GLU A 429 -3.47 -3.25 -5.81
C GLU A 429 -2.02 -3.48 -6.30
N ASN A 430 -1.88 -3.77 -7.59
CA ASN A 430 -0.62 -4.09 -8.27
C ASN A 430 0.41 -2.95 -8.34
N THR A 431 0.01 -1.72 -8.00
CA THR A 431 0.85 -0.54 -7.81
C THR A 431 1.57 -0.56 -6.47
N GLY A 432 0.94 -1.16 -5.45
CA GLY A 432 1.54 -1.49 -4.16
C GLY A 432 2.61 -2.58 -4.26
N SER A 433 3.15 -3.01 -3.12
CA SER A 433 4.18 -4.06 -3.04
C SER A 433 4.03 -4.97 -1.83
N TRP A 434 2.78 -5.21 -1.44
CA TRP A 434 2.41 -6.18 -0.41
C TRP A 434 1.99 -7.55 -0.99
N PHE A 435 1.52 -7.61 -2.24
CA PHE A 435 1.23 -8.86 -2.95
C PHE A 435 2.36 -9.30 -3.89
N TRP A 436 2.50 -10.60 -4.16
CA TRP A 436 3.55 -11.15 -5.05
C TRP A 436 3.47 -10.70 -6.53
N TRP A 437 2.35 -10.14 -6.97
CA TRP A 437 2.18 -9.50 -8.29
C TRP A 437 2.42 -7.98 -8.28
N GLY A 438 2.74 -7.41 -7.10
CA GLY A 438 2.98 -5.99 -6.89
C GLY A 438 4.24 -5.45 -7.58
N ALA A 439 4.40 -4.13 -7.51
CA ALA A 439 5.32 -3.39 -8.36
C ALA A 439 6.81 -3.74 -8.15
N ALA A 440 7.21 -4.15 -6.94
CA ALA A 440 8.57 -4.58 -6.63
C ALA A 440 8.93 -5.99 -7.16
N PHE A 441 7.94 -6.82 -7.53
CA PHE A 441 8.15 -8.25 -7.80
C PHE A 441 7.96 -8.65 -9.26
N CYS A 442 7.36 -7.77 -10.07
CA CYS A 442 7.32 -7.93 -11.53
C CYS A 442 7.28 -6.58 -12.24
N ASP A 443 7.88 -6.50 -13.43
CA ASP A 443 7.84 -5.29 -14.26
C ASP A 443 6.45 -5.05 -14.88
N GLU A 444 6.23 -3.85 -15.43
CA GLU A 444 4.94 -3.44 -15.99
C GLU A 444 4.43 -4.37 -17.10
N GLU A 445 5.31 -4.87 -17.97
CA GLU A 445 4.93 -5.73 -19.10
C GLU A 445 4.74 -7.19 -18.63
N ALA A 446 5.45 -7.61 -17.58
CA ALA A 446 5.18 -8.87 -16.89
C ALA A 446 3.76 -8.88 -16.27
N TYR A 447 3.38 -7.83 -15.56
CA TYR A 447 2.02 -7.68 -15.02
C TYR A 447 0.96 -7.66 -16.13
N LYS A 448 1.14 -6.81 -17.15
CA LYS A 448 0.22 -6.74 -18.30
C LYS A 448 0.00 -8.11 -18.94
N ASN A 449 1.07 -8.86 -19.19
CA ASN A 449 0.98 -10.16 -19.83
C ASN A 449 0.40 -11.24 -18.90
N LEU A 450 0.62 -11.15 -17.58
CA LEU A 450 -0.05 -12.01 -16.59
C LEU A 450 -1.57 -11.81 -16.61
N TYR A 451 -2.04 -10.55 -16.57
CA TYR A 451 -3.46 -10.24 -16.67
C TYR A 451 -4.05 -10.74 -17.99
N LYS A 452 -3.39 -10.46 -19.13
CA LYS A 452 -3.82 -10.94 -20.46
C LYS A 452 -3.88 -12.46 -20.56
N TYR A 453 -2.94 -13.16 -19.92
CA TYR A 453 -2.94 -14.61 -19.90
C TYR A 453 -4.10 -15.19 -19.08
N THR A 454 -4.47 -14.59 -17.95
CA THR A 454 -5.70 -14.95 -17.22
C THR A 454 -6.94 -14.78 -18.10
N VAL A 455 -7.06 -13.65 -18.82
CA VAL A 455 -8.18 -13.38 -19.74
C VAL A 455 -8.23 -14.38 -20.89
N ASP A 456 -7.15 -14.53 -21.66
CA ASP A 456 -7.08 -15.49 -22.79
C ASP A 456 -7.31 -16.94 -22.30
N TYR A 457 -6.85 -17.32 -21.11
CA TYR A 457 -7.10 -18.65 -20.57
C TYR A 457 -8.59 -18.86 -20.27
N LEU A 458 -9.24 -17.96 -19.52
CA LEU A 458 -10.66 -18.09 -19.19
C LEU A 458 -11.57 -17.94 -20.42
N ARG A 459 -11.37 -16.89 -21.23
CA ARG A 459 -12.17 -16.63 -22.44
C ARG A 459 -11.89 -17.64 -23.56
N ASP A 460 -10.63 -17.85 -23.92
CA ASP A 460 -10.28 -18.59 -25.16
C ASP A 460 -9.92 -20.06 -24.91
N THR A 461 -9.30 -20.39 -23.77
CA THR A 461 -8.96 -21.81 -23.47
C THR A 461 -10.12 -22.53 -22.77
N LYS A 462 -10.84 -21.85 -21.88
CA LYS A 462 -11.95 -22.41 -21.11
C LYS A 462 -13.34 -22.10 -21.69
N GLN A 463 -13.44 -21.18 -22.67
CA GLN A 463 -14.72 -20.76 -23.29
C GLN A 463 -15.74 -20.26 -22.25
N ILE A 464 -15.26 -19.49 -21.26
CA ILE A 464 -16.09 -18.87 -20.24
C ILE A 464 -16.60 -17.52 -20.74
N HIS A 465 -17.92 -17.40 -20.85
CA HIS A 465 -18.61 -16.29 -21.53
C HIS A 465 -19.52 -15.45 -20.62
N ASN A 466 -19.42 -15.59 -19.30
CA ASN A 466 -20.22 -14.88 -18.29
C ASN A 466 -19.40 -13.90 -17.43
N ILE A 467 -18.21 -13.47 -17.88
CA ILE A 467 -17.30 -12.62 -17.09
C ILE A 467 -17.15 -11.22 -17.73
N LEU A 468 -17.19 -10.17 -16.90
CA LEU A 468 -16.58 -8.87 -17.16
C LEU A 468 -15.26 -8.75 -16.39
N TYR A 469 -14.21 -8.25 -17.04
CA TYR A 469 -12.87 -8.16 -16.46
C TYR A 469 -12.60 -6.77 -15.86
N VAL A 470 -12.25 -6.75 -14.58
CA VAL A 470 -12.06 -5.53 -13.78
C VAL A 470 -10.58 -5.30 -13.46
N TYR A 471 -10.08 -4.09 -13.68
CA TYR A 471 -8.74 -3.65 -13.31
C TYR A 471 -8.81 -2.61 -12.19
N GLY A 472 -8.44 -3.01 -10.97
CA GLY A 472 -8.38 -2.16 -9.77
C GLY A 472 -6.96 -2.11 -9.19
N PRO A 473 -6.10 -1.17 -9.64
CA PRO A 473 -4.86 -0.81 -8.93
C PRO A 473 -5.18 -0.10 -7.60
N GLY A 474 -4.14 0.20 -6.82
CA GLY A 474 -4.27 1.06 -5.65
C GLY A 474 -4.48 2.53 -6.02
N SER A 475 -4.55 3.39 -5.00
CA SER A 475 -4.82 4.82 -5.13
C SER A 475 -3.57 5.72 -5.26
N GLU A 476 -2.40 5.16 -5.60
CA GLU A 476 -1.13 5.92 -5.66
C GLU A 476 -0.91 6.72 -6.95
N ALA A 477 -1.84 6.64 -7.91
CA ALA A 477 -1.68 7.26 -9.23
C ALA A 477 -1.90 8.79 -9.21
N GLU A 478 -0.80 9.56 -9.20
CA GLU A 478 -0.87 11.03 -9.28
C GLU A 478 -1.42 11.56 -10.62
N SER A 479 -1.43 10.73 -11.68
CA SER A 479 -1.93 11.11 -13.00
C SER A 479 -2.48 9.94 -13.81
N VAL A 480 -3.24 10.25 -14.88
CA VAL A 480 -3.71 9.29 -15.89
C VAL A 480 -2.55 8.50 -16.49
N THR A 481 -1.37 9.12 -16.67
CA THR A 481 -0.16 8.46 -17.19
C THR A 481 0.38 7.44 -16.19
N ASP A 482 0.33 7.72 -14.89
CA ASP A 482 0.78 6.80 -13.85
C ASP A 482 -0.18 5.61 -13.72
N TYR A 483 -1.48 5.86 -13.76
CA TYR A 483 -2.52 4.82 -13.80
C TYR A 483 -2.34 3.87 -15.00
N ALA A 484 -1.98 4.43 -16.16
CA ALA A 484 -1.77 3.67 -17.40
C ALA A 484 -0.57 2.70 -17.37
N LYS A 485 0.42 2.89 -16.48
CA LYS A 485 1.69 2.14 -16.46
C LYS A 485 1.50 0.62 -16.48
N ARG A 486 0.58 0.10 -15.68
CA ARG A 486 0.29 -1.34 -15.58
C ARG A 486 -1.02 -1.77 -16.23
N TYR A 487 -1.72 -0.86 -16.91
CA TYR A 487 -2.99 -1.17 -17.58
C TYR A 487 -2.81 -2.24 -18.66
N PRO A 488 -3.55 -3.37 -18.61
CA PRO A 488 -3.43 -4.45 -19.60
C PRO A 488 -3.73 -4.01 -21.04
N GLY A 489 -4.68 -3.09 -21.22
CA GLY A 489 -5.08 -2.55 -22.53
C GLY A 489 -6.58 -2.69 -22.80
N ASP A 490 -7.05 -1.93 -23.79
CA ASP A 490 -8.49 -1.71 -24.05
C ASP A 490 -9.30 -2.95 -24.44
N ASP A 491 -8.64 -3.98 -24.93
CA ASP A 491 -9.24 -5.24 -25.37
C ASP A 491 -9.13 -6.36 -24.31
N TYR A 492 -8.74 -5.99 -23.07
CA TYR A 492 -8.47 -6.91 -21.96
C TYR A 492 -9.12 -6.51 -20.62
N VAL A 493 -9.76 -5.33 -20.56
CA VAL A 493 -10.46 -4.83 -19.37
C VAL A 493 -11.80 -4.23 -19.79
N ASP A 494 -12.89 -4.57 -19.11
CA ASP A 494 -14.22 -3.98 -19.31
C ASP A 494 -14.47 -2.80 -18.35
N MET A 495 -13.95 -2.91 -17.13
CA MET A 495 -14.12 -1.92 -16.05
C MET A 495 -12.78 -1.56 -15.40
N VAL A 496 -12.57 -0.27 -15.17
CA VAL A 496 -11.46 0.26 -14.38
C VAL A 496 -11.94 0.73 -13.01
N GLY A 497 -11.07 0.70 -12.01
CA GLY A 497 -11.36 1.22 -10.68
C GLY A 497 -10.11 1.58 -9.89
N PHE A 498 -10.27 1.76 -8.59
CA PHE A 498 -9.17 1.88 -7.65
C PHE A 498 -9.62 1.42 -6.25
N ASP A 499 -8.64 1.03 -5.44
CA ASP A 499 -8.83 0.65 -4.04
C ASP A 499 -8.25 1.77 -3.15
N MET A 500 -9.03 2.25 -2.16
CA MET A 500 -8.58 3.32 -1.24
C MET A 500 -9.27 3.25 0.12
N TYR A 501 -8.49 2.99 1.18
CA TYR A 501 -8.98 2.92 2.57
C TYR A 501 -8.76 4.23 3.33
N HIS A 502 -9.72 4.57 4.19
CA HIS A 502 -9.67 5.72 5.07
C HIS A 502 -8.95 5.37 6.37
N GLN A 503 -7.66 5.68 6.45
CA GLN A 503 -6.84 5.50 7.65
C GLN A 503 -7.14 6.56 8.72
N TYR A 504 -7.44 6.11 9.94
CA TYR A 504 -7.73 6.90 11.13
C TYR A 504 -8.76 8.04 10.94
N PRO A 505 -10.04 7.72 10.63
CA PRO A 505 -11.05 8.73 10.32
C PRO A 505 -11.29 9.74 11.43
N ALA A 506 -11.18 11.03 11.10
CA ALA A 506 -11.41 12.14 12.01
C ALA A 506 -12.32 13.19 11.38
N GLU A 507 -12.92 14.04 12.21
CA GLU A 507 -13.66 15.19 11.68
C GLU A 507 -12.70 16.20 11.04
N GLY A 508 -12.99 16.62 9.81
CA GLY A 508 -12.20 17.62 9.08
C GLY A 508 -10.91 17.13 8.40
N ASP A 509 -10.64 15.82 8.33
CA ASP A 509 -9.46 15.28 7.65
C ASP A 509 -9.49 15.47 6.10
N SER A 510 -8.40 15.07 5.44
CA SER A 510 -8.23 15.22 3.98
C SER A 510 -8.72 14.05 3.11
N PHE A 511 -9.25 12.97 3.68
CA PHE A 511 -9.60 11.74 2.95
C PHE A 511 -10.57 11.99 1.81
N ILE A 512 -11.74 12.58 2.07
CA ILE A 512 -12.75 12.86 1.03
C ILE A 512 -12.20 13.79 -0.07
N ALA A 513 -11.27 14.71 0.27
CA ALA A 513 -10.63 15.55 -0.72
C ALA A 513 -9.65 14.77 -1.62
N ASN A 514 -8.88 13.84 -1.05
CA ASN A 514 -7.96 12.99 -1.82
C ASN A 514 -8.70 11.90 -2.62
N PHE A 515 -9.73 11.30 -2.04
CA PHE A 515 -10.64 10.37 -2.69
C PHE A 515 -11.31 11.01 -3.93
N LYS A 516 -11.74 12.28 -3.84
CA LYS A 516 -12.22 13.05 -4.99
C LYS A 516 -11.15 13.30 -6.07
N LYS A 517 -9.87 13.49 -5.71
CA LYS A 517 -8.79 13.57 -6.71
C LYS A 517 -8.65 12.24 -7.45
N GLN A 518 -8.68 11.12 -6.73
CA GLN A 518 -8.54 9.80 -7.34
C GLN A 518 -9.73 9.43 -8.22
N LEU A 519 -10.96 9.78 -7.79
CA LEU A 519 -12.16 9.69 -8.63
C LEU A 519 -11.95 10.41 -9.97
N ILE A 520 -11.42 11.64 -9.96
CA ILE A 520 -11.14 12.42 -11.18
C ILE A 520 -10.08 11.75 -12.07
N VAL A 521 -8.98 11.24 -11.51
CA VAL A 521 -7.91 10.59 -12.28
C VAL A 521 -8.44 9.34 -13.00
N VAL A 522 -9.16 8.47 -12.29
CA VAL A 522 -9.65 7.21 -12.85
C VAL A 522 -10.86 7.42 -13.76
N GLU A 523 -11.74 8.39 -13.47
CA GLU A 523 -12.81 8.80 -14.38
C GLU A 523 -12.25 9.33 -15.71
N GLN A 524 -11.23 10.19 -15.67
CA GLN A 524 -10.58 10.68 -16.89
C GLN A 524 -9.95 9.54 -17.71
N PHE A 525 -9.36 8.54 -17.04
CA PHE A 525 -8.86 7.34 -17.70
C PHE A 525 -10.00 6.52 -18.32
N ALA A 526 -11.06 6.24 -17.56
CA ALA A 526 -12.23 5.50 -18.02
C ALA A 526 -12.89 6.14 -19.25
N GLN A 527 -13.02 7.47 -19.26
CA GLN A 527 -13.56 8.22 -20.40
C GLN A 527 -12.65 8.17 -21.63
N GLN A 528 -11.33 8.30 -21.46
CA GLN A 528 -10.36 8.19 -22.57
C GLN A 528 -10.36 6.79 -23.21
N HIS A 529 -10.55 5.76 -22.39
CA HIS A 529 -10.51 4.35 -22.78
C HIS A 529 -11.89 3.73 -23.06
N ASN A 530 -12.98 4.50 -22.91
CA ASN A 530 -14.38 4.04 -23.04
C ASN A 530 -14.70 2.80 -22.18
N LYS A 531 -14.30 2.84 -20.90
CA LYS A 531 -14.51 1.75 -19.92
C LYS A 531 -15.55 2.12 -18.87
N LEU A 532 -16.14 1.11 -18.24
CA LEU A 532 -16.89 1.31 -17.01
C LEU A 532 -15.95 1.77 -15.89
N PHE A 533 -16.51 2.47 -14.90
CA PHE A 533 -15.79 2.93 -13.72
C PHE A 533 -16.50 2.42 -12.44
N ALA A 534 -15.72 2.12 -11.41
CA ALA A 534 -16.17 1.85 -10.04
C ALA A 534 -15.08 2.22 -9.02
N VAL A 535 -15.48 2.41 -7.77
CA VAL A 535 -14.54 2.36 -6.63
C VAL A 535 -14.48 0.89 -6.21
N THR A 536 -13.43 0.18 -6.62
CA THR A 536 -13.41 -1.28 -6.53
C THR A 536 -13.32 -1.78 -5.09
N GLU A 537 -12.64 -1.03 -4.22
CA GLU A 537 -12.69 -1.18 -2.76
C GLU A 537 -12.53 0.15 -2.03
N THR A 538 -13.22 0.30 -0.89
CA THR A 538 -12.96 1.35 0.09
C THR A 538 -13.45 0.92 1.48
N GLY A 539 -13.10 1.66 2.53
CA GLY A 539 -13.51 1.31 3.89
C GLY A 539 -12.80 2.15 4.95
N ILE A 540 -13.32 2.11 6.18
CA ILE A 540 -12.66 2.66 7.36
C ILE A 540 -11.58 1.68 7.85
N SER A 541 -10.39 2.21 8.14
CA SER A 541 -9.30 1.50 8.80
C SER A 541 -8.72 2.37 9.92
N ASN A 542 -8.42 1.77 11.06
CA ASN A 542 -7.83 2.40 12.24
C ASN A 542 -6.55 1.63 12.61
N GLY A 543 -5.59 1.59 11.68
CA GLY A 543 -4.38 0.80 11.79
C GLY A 543 -4.69 -0.71 11.78
N ASN A 544 -4.44 -1.38 12.91
CA ASN A 544 -4.73 -2.82 13.08
C ASN A 544 -6.21 -3.13 13.34
N GLU A 545 -7.07 -2.11 13.49
CA GLU A 545 -8.52 -2.25 13.60
C GLU A 545 -9.19 -1.65 12.36
N VAL A 546 -10.46 -1.96 12.13
CA VAL A 546 -11.24 -1.47 10.97
C VAL A 546 -12.32 -0.50 11.46
N LEU A 547 -13.62 -0.76 11.32
CA LEU A 547 -14.63 0.01 12.04
C LEU A 547 -14.48 -0.24 13.55
N LEU A 548 -14.44 0.83 14.36
CA LEU A 548 -14.22 0.70 15.81
C LEU A 548 -15.45 0.14 16.52
N LYS A 549 -15.23 -0.55 17.64
CA LYS A 549 -16.29 -1.07 18.54
C LYS A 549 -17.21 0.01 19.13
N GLY A 550 -16.72 1.23 19.20
CA GLY A 550 -17.46 2.43 19.56
C GLY A 550 -16.52 3.63 19.52
N GLY A 551 -17.05 4.84 19.65
CA GLY A 551 -16.26 6.08 19.63
C GLY A 551 -15.77 6.50 18.25
N ASN A 552 -16.26 5.89 17.16
CA ASN A 552 -16.02 6.33 15.77
C ASN A 552 -16.39 7.81 15.65
N GLU A 553 -15.46 8.64 15.17
CA GLU A 553 -15.66 10.09 15.15
C GLU A 553 -16.51 10.50 13.95
N ARG A 554 -16.10 10.05 12.76
CA ARG A 554 -16.74 10.39 11.49
C ARG A 554 -17.96 9.52 11.19
N LYS A 555 -19.03 9.73 11.95
CA LYS A 555 -20.21 8.85 11.94
C LYS A 555 -21.01 8.86 10.63
N ASP A 556 -20.95 9.93 9.83
CA ASP A 556 -21.68 10.03 8.55
C ASP A 556 -20.86 9.57 7.33
N TRP A 557 -19.70 8.91 7.55
CA TRP A 557 -18.75 8.54 6.50
C TRP A 557 -19.38 7.83 5.28
N TYR A 558 -20.39 6.97 5.48
CA TYR A 558 -21.09 6.29 4.39
C TYR A 558 -21.81 7.25 3.43
N ASN A 559 -22.46 8.31 3.96
CA ASN A 559 -23.06 9.35 3.13
C ASN A 559 -21.99 10.25 2.52
N GLU A 560 -20.91 10.59 3.25
CA GLU A 560 -19.84 11.43 2.71
C GLU A 560 -19.14 10.78 1.51
N VAL A 561 -18.89 9.47 1.57
CA VAL A 561 -18.38 8.68 0.43
C VAL A 561 -19.41 8.65 -0.70
N LEU A 562 -20.68 8.34 -0.42
CA LEU A 562 -21.74 8.34 -1.44
C LEU A 562 -21.86 9.70 -2.16
N GLU A 563 -21.82 10.81 -1.43
CA GLU A 563 -21.86 12.17 -1.95
C GLU A 563 -20.57 12.59 -2.68
N ALA A 564 -19.44 11.91 -2.41
CA ALA A 564 -18.22 12.06 -3.20
C ALA A 564 -18.29 11.31 -4.53
N ILE A 565 -18.93 10.13 -4.56
CA ILE A 565 -18.98 9.24 -5.74
C ILE A 565 -20.10 9.61 -6.71
N ALA A 566 -21.30 9.91 -6.22
CA ALA A 566 -22.50 10.14 -7.03
C ALA A 566 -22.40 11.24 -8.12
N PRO A 567 -21.49 12.24 -8.05
CA PRO A 567 -21.23 13.17 -9.16
C PRO A 567 -20.30 12.64 -10.27
N SER A 568 -19.63 11.50 -10.06
CA SER A 568 -18.68 10.87 -11.01
C SER A 568 -19.32 9.71 -11.78
N SER A 569 -18.63 9.20 -12.80
CA SER A 569 -19.11 8.05 -13.58
C SER A 569 -18.98 6.67 -12.91
N ALA A 570 -18.59 6.61 -11.64
CA ALA A 570 -18.44 5.36 -10.91
C ALA A 570 -19.80 4.69 -10.63
N SER A 571 -20.00 3.49 -11.17
CA SER A 571 -21.25 2.73 -11.09
C SER A 571 -21.52 2.12 -9.72
N TYR A 572 -20.48 1.71 -9.00
CA TYR A 572 -20.58 1.15 -7.65
C TYR A 572 -19.39 1.54 -6.78
N PHE A 573 -19.56 1.35 -5.46
CA PHE A 573 -18.45 1.23 -4.52
C PHE A 573 -18.65 0.02 -3.62
N LEU A 574 -17.55 -0.63 -3.20
CA LEU A 574 -17.61 -1.83 -2.37
C LEU A 574 -16.83 -1.66 -1.06
N LEU A 575 -17.44 -2.08 0.05
CA LEU A 575 -16.80 -2.16 1.36
C LEU A 575 -16.28 -3.58 1.63
N TRP A 576 -15.19 -3.70 2.38
CA TRP A 576 -14.62 -5.00 2.74
C TRP A 576 -15.41 -5.74 3.85
N ALA A 577 -15.00 -6.97 4.19
CA ALA A 577 -15.87 -7.95 4.83
C ALA A 577 -16.04 -7.83 6.36
N ASN A 578 -17.22 -8.24 6.84
CA ASN A 578 -17.54 -8.40 8.27
C ASN A 578 -17.15 -9.79 8.82
N PHE A 579 -15.86 -10.09 8.92
CA PHE A 579 -15.37 -11.37 9.46
C PHE A 579 -15.82 -11.66 10.91
N GLY A 580 -16.01 -10.64 11.75
CA GLY A 580 -16.60 -10.79 13.09
C GLY A 580 -16.29 -9.65 14.06
N THR A 581 -17.04 -9.55 15.17
CA THR A 581 -16.86 -8.48 16.19
C THR A 581 -15.48 -8.39 16.82
N ASN A 582 -14.67 -9.45 16.74
CA ASN A 582 -13.28 -9.51 17.20
C ASN A 582 -12.30 -9.87 16.05
N SER A 583 -12.75 -9.83 14.80
CA SER A 583 -12.00 -10.24 13.60
C SER A 583 -12.08 -9.23 12.45
N GLY A 584 -12.74 -8.09 12.68
CA GLY A 584 -12.91 -7.01 11.70
C GLY A 584 -14.31 -6.97 11.08
N TYR A 585 -14.78 -5.75 10.85
CA TYR A 585 -16.01 -5.40 10.15
C TYR A 585 -15.94 -3.96 9.63
N TYR A 586 -16.61 -3.68 8.52
CA TYR A 586 -16.63 -2.38 7.84
C TYR A 586 -18.02 -1.74 7.81
N THR A 587 -19.05 -2.49 8.21
CA THR A 587 -20.44 -2.01 8.35
C THR A 587 -20.93 -2.18 9.79
N PRO A 588 -21.87 -1.35 10.28
CA PRO A 588 -22.52 -1.60 11.55
C PRO A 588 -23.37 -2.87 11.48
N TYR A 589 -23.55 -3.52 12.63
CA TYR A 589 -24.24 -4.80 12.75
C TYR A 589 -25.34 -4.76 13.81
N VAL A 590 -26.29 -5.69 13.72
CA VAL A 590 -27.44 -5.81 14.63
C VAL A 590 -27.20 -6.90 15.68
N THR A 591 -27.47 -6.60 16.94
CA THR A 591 -27.40 -7.55 18.07
C THR A 591 -28.78 -8.08 18.48
N GLU A 592 -29.81 -7.23 18.43
CA GLU A 592 -31.21 -7.56 18.76
C GLU A 592 -32.16 -6.90 17.75
N LYS A 593 -33.17 -7.63 17.26
CA LYS A 593 -34.20 -7.09 16.36
C LYS A 593 -35.56 -7.68 16.69
N THR A 594 -36.57 -6.82 16.79
CA THR A 594 -37.98 -7.18 16.95
C THR A 594 -38.81 -6.48 15.86
N GLU A 595 -40.13 -6.66 15.84
CA GLU A 595 -41.01 -5.87 14.96
C GLU A 595 -41.04 -4.37 15.31
N ALA A 596 -40.68 -4.00 16.55
CA ALA A 596 -40.82 -2.64 17.08
C ALA A 596 -39.48 -1.90 17.29
N SER A 597 -38.37 -2.63 17.41
CA SER A 597 -37.06 -2.08 17.75
C SER A 597 -35.89 -2.85 17.12
N MET A 598 -34.76 -2.17 16.97
CA MET A 598 -33.50 -2.73 16.48
C MET A 598 -32.36 -2.16 17.32
N LYS A 599 -31.43 -3.01 17.75
CA LYS A 599 -30.23 -2.59 18.49
C LYS A 599 -28.98 -3.15 17.84
N GLY A 600 -27.91 -2.38 17.85
CA GLY A 600 -26.69 -2.70 17.13
C GLY A 600 -25.56 -1.72 17.40
N HIS A 601 -24.51 -1.82 16.59
CA HIS A 601 -23.34 -0.94 16.61
C HIS A 601 -23.72 0.56 16.59
N GLU A 602 -22.88 1.43 17.17
CA GLU A 602 -23.21 2.85 17.37
C GLU A 602 -23.58 3.65 16.10
N MET A 603 -23.11 3.21 14.92
CA MET A 603 -23.38 3.85 13.62
C MET A 603 -24.63 3.28 12.91
N LEU A 604 -25.47 2.53 13.63
CA LEU A 604 -26.68 1.91 13.10
C LEU A 604 -27.63 2.93 12.44
N ASP A 605 -27.90 4.06 13.09
CA ASP A 605 -28.76 5.11 12.52
C ASP A 605 -28.11 5.78 11.30
N ASN A 606 -26.79 6.01 11.30
CA ASN A 606 -26.07 6.58 10.16
C ASN A 606 -26.12 5.67 8.92
N PHE A 607 -26.04 4.35 9.11
CA PHE A 607 -26.16 3.40 7.99
C PHE A 607 -27.61 3.21 7.54
N ILE A 608 -28.59 3.34 8.44
CA ILE A 608 -30.01 3.46 8.06
C ILE A 608 -30.25 4.75 7.25
N ASP A 609 -29.59 5.86 7.60
CA ASP A 609 -29.69 7.12 6.85
C ASP A 609 -28.99 7.05 5.48
N PHE A 610 -27.83 6.38 5.39
CA PHE A 610 -27.19 6.02 4.11
C PHE A 610 -28.09 5.13 3.22
N TYR A 611 -28.70 4.09 3.79
CA TYR A 611 -29.69 3.27 3.07
C TYR A 611 -30.94 4.09 2.69
N ASN A 612 -31.33 5.08 3.50
CA ASN A 612 -32.45 5.96 3.23
C ASN A 612 -32.15 7.03 2.16
N ASN A 613 -30.88 7.28 1.83
CA ASN A 613 -30.46 8.21 0.79
C ASN A 613 -30.79 7.63 -0.59
N SER A 614 -31.56 8.36 -1.40
CA SER A 614 -32.05 7.88 -2.72
C SER A 614 -30.94 7.71 -3.77
N LYS A 615 -29.72 8.15 -3.49
CA LYS A 615 -28.54 7.86 -4.30
C LYS A 615 -27.98 6.47 -4.03
N SER A 616 -28.22 5.89 -2.85
CA SER A 616 -27.74 4.57 -2.49
C SER A 616 -28.67 3.47 -3.02
N VAL A 617 -28.10 2.44 -3.63
CA VAL A 617 -28.86 1.33 -4.25
C VAL A 617 -28.36 0.00 -3.71
N PHE A 618 -29.27 -0.78 -3.14
CA PHE A 618 -29.06 -2.14 -2.63
C PHE A 618 -29.77 -3.15 -3.57
N ALA A 619 -29.57 -4.46 -3.38
CA ALA A 619 -30.08 -5.50 -4.29
C ALA A 619 -31.57 -5.36 -4.59
N ALA A 620 -32.40 -5.11 -3.57
CA ALA A 620 -33.84 -4.92 -3.70
C ALA A 620 -34.25 -3.69 -4.56
N GLN A 621 -33.31 -2.81 -4.93
CA GLN A 621 -33.54 -1.67 -5.82
C GLN A 621 -32.86 -1.76 -7.20
N VAL A 622 -32.03 -2.77 -7.48
CA VAL A 622 -31.33 -2.90 -8.78
C VAL A 622 -32.31 -3.07 -9.96
N GLY A 623 -33.45 -3.72 -9.72
CA GLY A 623 -34.44 -4.01 -10.75
C GLY A 623 -34.05 -5.22 -11.61
N ASP A 624 -34.69 -5.36 -12.77
CA ASP A 624 -34.58 -6.56 -13.61
C ASP A 624 -33.82 -6.24 -14.90
N LEU A 625 -32.53 -6.56 -14.91
CA LEU A 625 -31.60 -6.27 -16.00
C LEU A 625 -31.96 -7.00 -17.30
N ASN A 626 -32.63 -8.16 -17.21
CA ASN A 626 -33.00 -8.99 -18.37
C ASN A 626 -33.96 -8.28 -19.34
N LYS A 627 -34.56 -7.17 -18.91
CA LYS A 627 -35.39 -6.31 -19.76
C LYS A 627 -34.58 -5.52 -20.79
N LEU A 628 -33.28 -5.32 -20.59
CA LEU A 628 -32.42 -4.54 -21.47
C LEU A 628 -32.20 -5.26 -22.82
N SER A 629 -32.37 -4.53 -23.92
CA SER A 629 -32.16 -5.02 -25.29
C SER A 629 -30.81 -4.53 -25.81
N VAL A 630 -29.76 -5.30 -25.52
CA VAL A 630 -28.36 -4.97 -25.80
C VAL A 630 -27.72 -6.13 -26.54
N LYS A 631 -26.80 -5.84 -27.45
CA LYS A 631 -25.96 -6.84 -28.13
C LYS A 631 -24.49 -6.64 -27.81
N VAL A 632 -23.73 -7.72 -27.83
CA VAL A 632 -22.27 -7.65 -27.89
C VAL A 632 -21.85 -7.29 -29.32
N LYS A 633 -20.77 -6.49 -29.46
CA LYS A 633 -20.11 -6.21 -30.73
C LYS A 633 -18.96 -7.17 -30.97
N ASP A 634 -18.89 -7.74 -32.17
CA ASP A 634 -17.74 -8.49 -32.68
C ASP A 634 -16.43 -7.71 -32.45
N ASN A 635 -15.41 -8.38 -31.89
CA ASN A 635 -14.12 -7.77 -31.70
C ASN A 635 -13.26 -7.94 -32.96
N THR A 636 -13.08 -6.85 -33.71
CA THR A 636 -12.26 -6.84 -34.93
C THR A 636 -10.85 -6.28 -34.72
N ASN A 637 -10.49 -5.90 -33.48
CA ASN A 637 -9.15 -5.41 -33.18
C ASN A 637 -8.14 -6.56 -33.22
N VAL A 638 -7.06 -6.37 -33.98
CA VAL A 638 -5.86 -7.22 -33.88
C VAL A 638 -5.19 -6.95 -32.54
N THR A 639 -5.20 -7.96 -31.67
CA THR A 639 -4.61 -7.92 -30.32
C THR A 639 -3.63 -9.05 -30.13
N GLY A 640 -2.85 -9.01 -29.05
CA GLY A 640 -1.89 -10.07 -28.74
C GLY A 640 -0.82 -9.63 -27.77
N TYR A 641 -0.06 -10.60 -27.27
CA TYR A 641 1.07 -10.39 -26.38
C TYR A 641 2.03 -11.57 -26.39
N ILE A 642 3.27 -11.31 -25.95
CA ILE A 642 4.33 -12.31 -25.87
C ILE A 642 4.10 -13.17 -24.61
N THR A 643 3.86 -14.46 -24.82
CA THR A 643 3.60 -15.44 -23.76
C THR A 643 4.88 -16.08 -23.25
N TYR A 644 5.95 -16.13 -24.07
CA TYR A 644 7.27 -16.62 -23.68
C TYR A 644 8.37 -15.96 -24.52
N PRO A 645 9.54 -15.61 -23.96
CA PRO A 645 9.86 -15.60 -22.53
C PRO A 645 9.04 -14.57 -21.76
N THR A 646 8.97 -14.70 -20.44
CA THR A 646 8.31 -13.72 -19.56
C THR A 646 9.14 -12.43 -19.52
N SER A 647 8.50 -11.26 -19.43
CA SER A 647 9.21 -9.98 -19.35
C SER A 647 10.20 -9.93 -18.19
N GLY A 648 11.39 -9.39 -18.42
CA GLY A 648 12.50 -9.34 -17.45
C GLY A 648 13.43 -10.57 -17.47
N SER A 649 13.09 -11.62 -18.24
CA SER A 649 13.88 -12.85 -18.39
C SER A 649 15.31 -12.60 -18.91
N ARG A 650 16.25 -13.44 -18.45
CA ARG A 650 17.61 -13.55 -19.01
C ARG A 650 17.63 -14.51 -20.20
N ILE A 651 18.15 -14.02 -21.33
CA ILE A 651 18.20 -14.74 -22.59
C ILE A 651 19.67 -15.00 -22.92
N LEU A 652 20.13 -16.23 -22.64
CA LEU A 652 21.54 -16.63 -22.65
C LEU A 652 21.90 -17.68 -23.71
N ASP A 653 20.89 -18.34 -24.28
CA ASP A 653 21.04 -19.34 -25.33
C ASP A 653 19.93 -19.21 -26.36
N THR A 654 19.95 -20.05 -27.40
CA THR A 654 18.84 -20.20 -28.35
C THR A 654 17.51 -20.30 -27.60
N THR A 655 16.60 -19.37 -27.87
CA THR A 655 15.35 -19.19 -27.12
C THR A 655 14.18 -19.07 -28.08
N THR A 656 13.19 -19.93 -27.92
CA THR A 656 11.89 -19.78 -28.60
C THR A 656 11.19 -18.53 -28.07
N ILE A 657 10.61 -17.72 -28.96
CA ILE A 657 9.71 -16.63 -28.61
C ILE A 657 8.30 -17.06 -29.05
N LYS A 658 7.31 -16.90 -28.17
CA LYS A 658 5.91 -17.24 -28.42
C LYS A 658 4.99 -16.06 -28.14
N ALA A 659 3.92 -15.92 -28.92
CA ALA A 659 2.86 -14.94 -28.68
C ALA A 659 1.46 -15.50 -28.99
N SER A 660 0.49 -15.04 -28.20
CA SER A 660 -0.93 -15.06 -28.57
C SER A 660 -1.19 -13.87 -29.49
N VAL A 661 -1.95 -14.07 -30.58
CA VAL A 661 -2.39 -13.00 -31.49
C VAL A 661 -3.80 -13.33 -31.99
N ASN A 662 -4.75 -12.46 -31.67
CA ASN A 662 -6.16 -12.63 -31.98
C ASN A 662 -6.59 -11.72 -33.14
N ASN A 663 -7.66 -12.10 -33.84
CA ASN A 663 -8.29 -11.37 -34.95
C ASN A 663 -7.35 -11.03 -36.12
N VAL A 664 -6.28 -11.79 -36.29
CA VAL A 664 -5.29 -11.62 -37.35
C VAL A 664 -5.60 -12.53 -38.54
N ILE A 665 -5.62 -11.98 -39.75
CA ILE A 665 -5.80 -12.76 -40.98
C ILE A 665 -4.56 -13.64 -41.25
N ASP A 666 -4.76 -14.85 -41.78
CA ASP A 666 -3.67 -15.83 -41.96
C ASP A 666 -2.53 -15.37 -42.89
N THR A 667 -2.79 -14.37 -43.75
CA THR A 667 -1.78 -13.77 -44.64
C THR A 667 -0.96 -12.66 -43.99
N ALA A 668 -1.29 -12.24 -42.76
CA ALA A 668 -0.62 -11.13 -42.09
C ALA A 668 0.78 -11.48 -41.59
N LYS A 669 1.69 -10.52 -41.73
CA LYS A 669 3.08 -10.62 -41.29
C LYS A 669 3.19 -10.32 -39.80
N VAL A 670 3.24 -11.38 -39.00
CA VAL A 670 3.60 -11.30 -37.59
C VAL A 670 5.11 -11.44 -37.42
N ASN A 671 5.74 -10.53 -36.69
CA ASN A 671 7.19 -10.55 -36.45
C ASN A 671 7.52 -10.19 -34.99
N PHE A 672 8.58 -10.80 -34.47
CA PHE A 672 9.26 -10.34 -33.26
C PHE A 672 10.45 -9.45 -33.64
N THR A 673 10.51 -8.26 -33.05
CA THR A 673 11.61 -7.31 -33.27
C THR A 673 12.41 -7.16 -32.00
N ILE A 674 13.69 -7.52 -32.04
CA ILE A 674 14.63 -7.39 -30.93
C ILE A 674 15.29 -6.01 -30.98
N LYS A 675 15.04 -5.20 -29.96
CA LYS A 675 15.64 -3.87 -29.77
C LYS A 675 16.60 -3.90 -28.59
N ASN A 676 17.75 -3.24 -28.71
CA ASN A 676 18.62 -3.02 -27.55
C ASN A 676 18.11 -1.86 -26.68
N LYS A 677 18.78 -1.57 -25.55
CA LYS A 677 18.46 -0.46 -24.65
C LYS A 677 18.26 0.90 -25.34
N ALA A 678 19.00 1.19 -26.40
CA ALA A 678 18.88 2.44 -27.16
C ALA A 678 17.68 2.46 -28.12
N GLY A 679 16.76 1.48 -28.04
CA GLY A 679 15.62 1.31 -28.94
C GLY A 679 15.99 0.88 -30.37
N LYS A 680 17.28 0.65 -30.65
CA LYS A 680 17.74 0.27 -31.99
C LYS A 680 17.36 -1.19 -32.26
N VAL A 681 16.63 -1.41 -33.36
CA VAL A 681 16.38 -2.75 -33.90
C VAL A 681 17.70 -3.42 -34.27
N VAL A 682 17.99 -4.56 -33.64
CA VAL A 682 19.14 -5.40 -33.95
C VAL A 682 18.75 -6.56 -34.85
N LYS A 683 17.54 -7.11 -34.66
CA LYS A 683 17.04 -8.27 -35.41
C LYS A 683 15.52 -8.22 -35.52
N THR A 684 15.00 -8.60 -36.68
CA THR A 684 13.57 -8.92 -36.87
C THR A 684 13.46 -10.39 -37.27
N LEU A 685 12.54 -11.10 -36.61
CA LEU A 685 12.27 -12.53 -36.74
C LEU A 685 10.82 -12.68 -37.24
N ALA A 686 10.62 -13.31 -38.39
CA ALA A 686 9.28 -13.68 -38.84
C ALA A 686 8.72 -14.79 -37.95
N ALA A 687 7.45 -14.68 -37.56
CA ALA A 687 6.78 -15.66 -36.73
C ALA A 687 5.82 -16.52 -37.56
N THR A 688 5.69 -17.79 -37.18
CA THR A 688 4.79 -18.77 -37.80
C THR A 688 3.91 -19.42 -36.73
N LYS A 689 2.66 -19.77 -37.04
CA LYS A 689 1.80 -20.50 -36.09
C LYS A 689 2.39 -21.89 -35.81
N ASP A 690 2.47 -22.29 -34.53
CA ASP A 690 2.74 -23.67 -34.13
C ASP A 690 1.43 -24.50 -34.06
N ALA A 691 1.51 -25.76 -33.63
CA ALA A 691 0.37 -26.66 -33.57
C ALA A 691 -0.74 -26.23 -32.59
N SER A 692 -0.47 -25.30 -31.67
CA SER A 692 -1.47 -24.67 -30.78
C SER A 692 -2.08 -23.40 -31.37
N GLY A 693 -1.62 -22.95 -32.53
CA GLY A 693 -2.01 -21.67 -33.13
C GLY A 693 -1.18 -20.47 -32.67
N ALA A 694 -0.38 -20.61 -31.60
CA ALA A 694 0.51 -19.56 -31.11
C ALA A 694 1.56 -19.17 -32.15
N TYR A 695 1.84 -17.88 -32.30
CA TYR A 695 2.89 -17.40 -33.19
C TYR A 695 4.26 -17.62 -32.54
N VAL A 696 5.11 -18.39 -33.20
CA VAL A 696 6.45 -18.75 -32.70
C VAL A 696 7.56 -18.34 -33.65
N SER A 697 8.72 -18.02 -33.08
CA SER A 697 9.99 -17.91 -33.79
C SER A 697 11.13 -18.30 -32.86
N GLU A 698 12.33 -18.49 -33.38
CA GLU A 698 13.52 -18.79 -32.59
C GLU A 698 14.51 -17.64 -32.67
N LEU A 699 14.96 -17.12 -31.53
CA LEU A 699 16.14 -16.27 -31.44
C LEU A 699 17.35 -17.16 -31.25
N THR A 700 18.07 -17.43 -32.34
CA THR A 700 19.22 -18.36 -32.31
C THR A 700 20.40 -17.77 -31.53
N LYS A 701 21.25 -18.61 -30.94
CA LYS A 701 22.49 -18.19 -30.27
C LYS A 701 23.40 -17.31 -31.15
N ALA A 702 23.40 -17.54 -32.47
CA ALA A 702 24.17 -16.74 -33.43
C ALA A 702 23.60 -15.33 -33.68
N GLU A 703 22.30 -15.15 -33.45
CA GLU A 703 21.62 -13.84 -33.54
C GLU A 703 21.63 -13.13 -32.19
N LEU A 704 21.40 -13.86 -31.10
CA LEU A 704 21.56 -13.39 -29.74
C LEU A 704 22.96 -12.79 -29.51
N LYS A 705 24.02 -13.42 -30.03
CA LYS A 705 25.40 -12.89 -29.98
C LYS A 705 25.55 -11.53 -30.69
N LYS A 706 24.69 -11.18 -31.66
CA LYS A 706 24.68 -9.87 -32.34
C LYS A 706 23.95 -8.79 -31.54
N VAL A 707 23.05 -9.18 -30.63
CA VAL A 707 22.41 -8.27 -29.67
C VAL A 707 23.43 -7.77 -28.65
N GLY A 708 24.35 -8.63 -28.23
CA GLY A 708 25.38 -8.33 -27.25
C GLY A 708 24.87 -8.45 -25.81
N GLU A 709 25.75 -8.15 -24.85
CA GLU A 709 25.48 -8.08 -23.42
C GLU A 709 24.74 -6.76 -23.13
N THR A 710 23.40 -6.79 -23.06
CA THR A 710 22.58 -5.58 -22.96
C THR A 710 21.14 -5.87 -22.53
N THR A 711 20.51 -4.92 -21.84
CA THR A 711 19.05 -4.89 -21.71
C THR A 711 18.40 -4.46 -23.01
N GLY A 712 17.10 -4.71 -23.16
CA GLY A 712 16.35 -4.25 -24.31
C GLY A 712 14.93 -4.79 -24.30
N THR A 713 14.30 -4.83 -25.47
CA THR A 713 12.92 -5.29 -25.64
C THR A 713 12.78 -6.30 -26.78
N ILE A 714 11.80 -7.20 -26.62
CA ILE A 714 11.24 -8.00 -27.72
C ILE A 714 9.87 -7.41 -28.00
N ASN A 715 9.64 -6.90 -29.19
CA ASN A 715 8.40 -6.25 -29.58
C ASN A 715 7.65 -7.12 -30.59
N LEU A 716 6.40 -7.45 -30.27
CA LEU A 716 5.48 -8.17 -31.15
C LEU A 716 4.82 -7.17 -32.10
N THR A 717 4.93 -7.45 -33.40
CA THR A 717 4.42 -6.59 -34.47
C THR A 717 3.54 -7.38 -35.43
N VAL A 718 2.45 -6.77 -35.90
CA VAL A 718 1.58 -7.29 -36.96
C VAL A 718 1.45 -6.23 -38.05
N GLU A 719 1.78 -6.58 -39.30
CA GLU A 719 1.89 -5.63 -40.42
C GLU A 719 2.76 -4.39 -40.10
N GLY A 720 3.80 -4.60 -39.28
CA GLY A 720 4.73 -3.55 -38.83
C GLY A 720 4.22 -2.66 -37.70
N LYS A 721 2.94 -2.75 -37.30
CA LYS A 721 2.42 -2.09 -36.09
C LYS A 721 2.80 -2.90 -34.84
N GLU A 722 3.39 -2.24 -33.85
CA GLU A 722 3.64 -2.82 -32.53
C GLU A 722 2.33 -2.97 -31.74
N ILE A 723 2.09 -4.16 -31.17
CA ILE A 723 0.89 -4.48 -30.37
C ILE A 723 1.22 -4.93 -28.94
N SER A 724 2.45 -5.36 -28.69
CA SER A 724 2.95 -5.72 -27.36
C SER A 724 4.48 -5.70 -27.36
N LYS A 725 5.07 -5.57 -26.18
CA LYS A 725 6.51 -5.71 -25.94
C LYS A 725 6.73 -6.48 -24.64
N ILE A 726 7.94 -6.96 -24.45
CA ILE A 726 8.48 -7.40 -23.16
C ILE A 726 9.91 -6.87 -23.00
N ASN A 727 10.34 -6.69 -21.76
CA ASN A 727 11.73 -6.39 -21.43
C ASN A 727 12.56 -7.69 -21.45
N GLY A 728 13.84 -7.59 -21.77
CA GLY A 728 14.76 -8.74 -21.80
C GLY A 728 16.19 -8.37 -21.44
N LYS A 729 16.89 -9.31 -20.78
CA LYS A 729 18.31 -9.21 -20.41
C LYS A 729 19.12 -10.13 -21.33
N PHE A 730 19.65 -9.60 -22.44
CA PHE A 730 20.29 -10.40 -23.49
C PHE A 730 21.78 -10.62 -23.20
N ASN A 731 22.23 -11.88 -23.23
CA ASN A 731 23.61 -12.31 -22.91
C ASN A 731 24.14 -11.81 -21.54
N MET A 732 23.27 -11.41 -20.62
CA MET A 732 23.62 -10.96 -19.26
C MET A 732 23.42 -12.11 -18.28
N PRO A 733 24.43 -12.94 -17.96
CA PRO A 733 24.28 -14.08 -17.06
C PRO A 733 23.76 -13.68 -15.67
N GLU A 734 23.33 -14.66 -14.88
CA GLU A 734 23.04 -14.39 -13.48
C GLU A 734 24.33 -14.04 -12.74
N PRO A 735 24.37 -12.95 -11.96
CA PRO A 735 25.47 -12.63 -11.04
C PRO A 735 25.86 -13.84 -10.19
N VAL A 736 27.16 -14.07 -10.04
CA VAL A 736 27.66 -15.15 -9.19
C VAL A 736 27.61 -14.66 -7.74
N TYR A 737 26.63 -15.15 -6.98
CA TYR A 737 26.49 -14.79 -5.58
C TYR A 737 27.69 -15.26 -4.76
N VAL A 738 28.40 -14.31 -4.15
CA VAL A 738 29.49 -14.56 -3.21
C VAL A 738 29.08 -13.99 -1.85
N PRO A 739 28.78 -14.81 -0.82
CA PRO A 739 28.21 -14.32 0.45
C PRO A 739 29.03 -13.23 1.16
N THR A 740 30.33 -13.18 0.92
CA THR A 740 31.25 -12.20 1.51
C THR A 740 31.38 -10.90 0.70
N VAL A 741 30.71 -10.78 -0.45
CA VAL A 741 30.77 -9.61 -1.34
C VAL A 741 29.42 -8.90 -1.27
N VAL A 742 29.45 -7.60 -0.96
CA VAL A 742 28.28 -6.73 -1.02
C VAL A 742 28.04 -6.31 -2.46
N ASP A 743 29.08 -5.79 -3.12
CA ASP A 743 29.02 -5.37 -4.51
C ASP A 743 30.40 -5.18 -5.16
N THR A 744 30.43 -5.41 -6.47
CA THR A 744 31.55 -5.06 -7.39
C THR A 744 31.08 -4.17 -8.54
N PHE A 745 29.79 -3.84 -8.59
CA PHE A 745 29.09 -3.06 -9.61
C PHE A 745 29.16 -3.59 -11.06
N ASP A 746 29.95 -4.63 -11.33
CA ASP A 746 30.04 -5.33 -12.62
C ASP A 746 28.78 -6.11 -13.00
N ASP A 747 28.12 -6.68 -12.00
CA ASP A 747 26.90 -7.51 -12.11
C ASP A 747 25.67 -6.74 -12.64
N TYR A 748 25.81 -5.43 -12.83
CA TYR A 748 24.83 -4.55 -13.45
C TYR A 748 25.07 -4.32 -14.96
N TYR A 749 26.12 -4.88 -15.54
CA TYR A 749 26.36 -4.93 -16.99
C TYR A 749 26.41 -3.56 -17.71
N GLY A 750 26.74 -2.48 -17.00
CA GLY A 750 26.68 -1.11 -17.55
C GLY A 750 25.27 -0.53 -17.60
N ASP A 751 24.31 -1.15 -16.90
CA ASP A 751 22.92 -0.73 -16.85
C ASP A 751 22.50 -0.11 -15.50
N ASN A 752 22.34 1.22 -15.49
CA ASN A 752 21.86 1.98 -14.33
C ASN A 752 20.42 1.60 -13.88
N GLU A 753 19.58 1.05 -14.75
CA GLU A 753 18.22 0.61 -14.39
C GLU A 753 18.26 -0.69 -13.58
N VAL A 754 19.18 -1.60 -13.95
CA VAL A 754 19.46 -2.84 -13.19
C VAL A 754 20.14 -2.50 -11.86
N LEU A 755 21.03 -1.51 -11.82
CA LEU A 755 21.59 -0.96 -10.58
C LEU A 755 20.47 -0.40 -9.66
N ASN A 756 19.65 0.51 -10.19
CA ASN A 756 18.65 1.26 -9.40
C ASN A 756 17.43 0.42 -8.99
N THR A 757 17.23 -0.77 -9.57
CA THR A 757 16.27 -1.78 -9.09
C THR A 757 16.88 -2.76 -8.08
N SER A 758 18.19 -2.76 -7.90
CA SER A 758 18.91 -3.64 -6.96
C SER A 758 19.37 -2.94 -5.67
N TRP A 759 19.23 -1.62 -5.61
CA TRP A 759 19.58 -0.77 -4.47
C TRP A 759 18.44 0.19 -4.15
N SER A 760 17.99 0.22 -2.89
CA SER A 760 16.98 1.16 -2.41
C SER A 760 17.61 2.52 -2.14
N ILE A 761 16.98 3.61 -2.60
CA ILE A 761 17.47 4.99 -2.40
C ILE A 761 16.76 5.63 -1.21
N GLY A 762 17.53 6.12 -0.23
CA GLY A 762 17.06 7.00 0.84
C GLY A 762 17.56 8.43 0.62
N LYS A 763 16.72 9.45 0.85
CA LYS A 763 17.13 10.87 0.75
C LYS A 763 16.21 11.78 1.58
N GLY A 764 16.79 12.83 2.15
CA GLY A 764 16.04 13.97 2.68
C GLY A 764 15.47 14.86 1.56
N THR A 765 14.47 15.67 1.89
CA THR A 765 13.87 16.64 0.93
C THR A 765 14.92 17.64 0.45
N GLY A 766 14.82 18.10 -0.80
CA GLY A 766 15.81 19.00 -1.43
C GLY A 766 17.13 18.32 -1.86
N CYS A 767 17.45 17.15 -1.30
CA CYS A 767 18.58 16.35 -1.77
C CYS A 767 18.26 15.58 -3.05
N THR A 768 19.30 15.30 -3.84
CA THR A 768 19.21 14.34 -4.96
C THR A 768 20.39 13.38 -4.92
N LEU A 769 20.10 12.09 -5.02
CA LEU A 769 21.08 11.05 -5.28
C LEU A 769 20.74 10.41 -6.63
N ALA A 770 21.74 10.32 -7.51
CA ALA A 770 21.64 9.66 -8.80
C ALA A 770 22.74 8.58 -8.87
N PRO A 771 22.49 7.37 -8.33
CA PRO A 771 23.42 6.27 -8.46
C PRO A 771 23.58 5.91 -9.94
N SER A 772 24.82 5.72 -10.38
CA SER A 772 25.10 5.28 -11.75
C SER A 772 26.43 4.54 -11.83
N LEU A 773 26.59 3.73 -12.87
CA LEU A 773 27.82 2.99 -13.12
C LEU A 773 28.87 3.90 -13.77
N SER A 774 30.10 3.76 -13.30
CA SER A 774 31.25 4.60 -13.65
C SER A 774 32.41 3.77 -14.17
N ASP A 775 33.29 4.39 -14.96
CA ASP A 775 34.57 3.78 -15.34
C ASP A 775 35.63 3.89 -14.24
N LYS A 776 35.42 4.75 -13.23
CA LYS A 776 36.25 4.87 -12.03
C LYS A 776 35.97 3.73 -11.06
N LYS A 777 36.96 2.84 -10.92
CA LYS A 777 36.86 1.57 -10.20
C LYS A 777 38.23 1.10 -9.70
N TYR A 778 38.22 0.08 -8.86
CA TYR A 778 39.40 -0.64 -8.36
C TYR A 778 39.70 -1.89 -9.19
N ALA A 779 38.66 -2.65 -9.51
CA ALA A 779 38.71 -3.88 -10.29
C ALA A 779 37.60 -3.86 -11.35
N GLY A 780 37.49 -4.92 -12.16
CA GLY A 780 36.30 -5.09 -13.01
C GLY A 780 36.18 -4.14 -14.22
N LYS A 781 34.93 -3.96 -14.69
CA LYS A 781 34.52 -3.01 -15.75
C LYS A 781 33.94 -1.72 -15.18
N TYR A 782 33.21 -1.77 -14.07
CA TYR A 782 32.47 -0.64 -13.49
C TYR A 782 32.73 -0.44 -12.00
N GLY A 783 32.52 0.78 -11.52
CA GLY A 783 32.31 1.11 -10.10
C GLY A 783 31.04 1.94 -9.94
N LEU A 784 30.63 2.24 -8.72
CA LEU A 784 29.49 3.13 -8.44
C LEU A 784 29.95 4.59 -8.44
N GLU A 785 29.36 5.45 -9.29
CA GLU A 785 29.29 6.89 -9.06
C GLU A 785 28.10 7.19 -8.15
N PHE A 786 28.40 7.55 -6.91
CA PHE A 786 27.45 8.04 -5.92
C PHE A 786 27.33 9.57 -6.07
N LYS A 787 26.66 9.99 -7.16
CA LYS A 787 26.51 11.42 -7.52
C LYS A 787 25.41 12.06 -6.70
N TYR A 788 25.75 13.14 -6.00
CA TYR A 788 24.85 13.75 -5.04
C TYR A 788 24.74 15.27 -5.20
N ASN A 789 23.57 15.79 -4.83
CA ASN A 789 23.36 17.15 -4.36
C ASN A 789 22.86 17.06 -2.91
N LEU A 790 23.64 17.61 -2.00
CA LEU A 790 23.31 17.75 -0.58
C LEU A 790 23.02 19.21 -0.27
N VAL A 791 21.97 19.44 0.51
CA VAL A 791 21.59 20.74 1.07
C VAL A 791 21.89 20.81 2.57
N ALA A 792 21.77 21.98 3.20
CA ALA A 792 21.88 22.10 4.66
C ALA A 792 20.98 21.08 5.39
N GLY A 793 21.51 20.43 6.44
CA GLY A 793 20.82 19.35 7.17
C GLY A 793 20.57 18.05 6.40
N GLY A 794 20.74 18.05 5.08
CA GLY A 794 20.36 16.96 4.20
C GLY A 794 21.16 15.67 4.37
N TYR A 795 20.52 14.55 4.04
CA TYR A 795 21.13 13.22 3.94
C TYR A 795 20.74 12.53 2.62
N ILE A 796 21.58 11.61 2.16
CA ILE A 796 21.32 10.73 1.02
C ILE A 796 22.04 9.38 1.20
N GLY A 797 21.48 8.30 0.66
CA GLY A 797 22.14 7.00 0.66
C GLY A 797 21.51 5.96 -0.25
N VAL A 798 22.25 4.87 -0.46
CA VAL A 798 21.73 3.62 -1.05
C VAL A 798 21.86 2.48 -0.04
N THR A 799 20.87 1.60 0.01
CA THR A 799 20.90 0.37 0.81
C THR A 799 20.63 -0.88 -0.03
N LYS A 800 21.19 -2.01 0.39
CA LYS A 800 21.06 -3.32 -0.26
C LYS A 800 20.77 -4.38 0.79
N SER A 801 19.76 -5.20 0.57
CA SER A 801 19.52 -6.41 1.39
C SER A 801 20.55 -7.48 1.06
N LEU A 802 21.06 -8.15 2.10
CA LEU A 802 22.05 -9.23 2.00
C LEU A 802 21.49 -10.58 2.47
N ASN A 803 20.19 -10.68 2.77
CA ASN A 803 19.47 -11.94 3.01
C ASN A 803 20.10 -12.87 4.07
N ASN A 804 20.58 -12.30 5.19
CA ASN A 804 21.19 -13.04 6.31
C ASN A 804 22.46 -13.83 5.94
N VAL A 805 23.47 -13.17 5.37
CA VAL A 805 24.78 -13.82 5.11
C VAL A 805 25.63 -13.98 6.35
N ASP A 806 26.40 -15.07 6.34
CA ASP A 806 27.42 -15.40 7.33
C ASP A 806 28.80 -14.87 6.89
N TRP A 807 29.32 -13.91 7.66
CA TRP A 807 30.66 -13.33 7.58
C TRP A 807 31.57 -13.78 8.75
N SER A 808 31.23 -14.84 9.49
CA SER A 808 31.97 -15.28 10.70
C SER A 808 33.40 -15.78 10.45
N LYS A 809 33.79 -16.02 9.19
CA LYS A 809 35.17 -16.36 8.78
C LYS A 809 36.00 -15.11 8.45
N GLN A 810 35.37 -13.95 8.48
CA GLN A 810 35.90 -12.63 8.19
C GLN A 810 35.91 -11.83 9.50
N ASN A 811 36.67 -10.74 9.53
CA ASN A 811 36.76 -9.87 10.72
C ASN A 811 36.81 -8.38 10.36
N ALA A 812 36.72 -8.04 9.08
CA ALA A 812 36.69 -6.67 8.58
C ALA A 812 35.87 -6.56 7.30
N LEU A 813 35.25 -5.41 7.08
CA LEU A 813 34.77 -4.97 5.78
C LEU A 813 35.90 -4.24 5.05
N GLN A 814 36.03 -4.42 3.75
CA GLN A 814 36.90 -3.64 2.87
C GLN A 814 36.07 -3.04 1.73
N LEU A 815 36.39 -1.80 1.37
CA LEU A 815 35.87 -1.14 0.17
C LEU A 815 36.96 -0.26 -0.45
N TRP A 816 36.93 -0.13 -1.77
CA TRP A 816 37.65 0.94 -2.45
C TRP A 816 36.74 2.15 -2.65
N THR A 817 37.34 3.34 -2.61
CA THR A 817 36.61 4.58 -2.83
C THR A 817 37.53 5.71 -3.32
N ILE A 818 36.98 6.61 -4.12
CA ILE A 818 37.53 7.93 -4.38
C ILE A 818 36.62 8.94 -3.68
N PRO A 819 37.04 9.53 -2.55
CA PRO A 819 36.35 10.67 -1.96
C PRO A 819 36.58 11.92 -2.82
N ASP A 820 35.74 12.94 -2.66
CA ASP A 820 35.85 14.21 -3.40
C ASP A 820 36.50 15.34 -2.60
N GLY A 821 37.06 15.04 -1.41
CA GLY A 821 37.69 16.00 -0.50
C GLY A 821 36.73 17.05 0.10
N LYS A 822 35.42 16.87 -0.04
CA LYS A 822 34.41 17.83 0.46
C LYS A 822 33.96 17.48 1.87
N ASN A 823 33.96 18.49 2.74
CA ASN A 823 33.57 18.40 4.15
C ASN A 823 32.08 18.03 4.29
N LYS A 824 31.82 16.77 4.65
CA LYS A 824 30.49 16.17 4.84
C LYS A 824 30.66 14.85 5.59
N LYS A 825 29.61 14.35 6.23
CA LYS A 825 29.61 13.00 6.79
C LYS A 825 29.61 11.97 5.67
N VAL A 826 30.39 10.91 5.81
CA VAL A 826 30.39 9.75 4.91
C VAL A 826 30.30 8.52 5.78
N VAL A 827 29.16 7.83 5.73
CA VAL A 827 28.82 6.78 6.69
C VAL A 827 28.68 5.45 5.96
N ILE A 828 29.35 4.43 6.49
CA ILE A 828 29.20 3.04 6.07
C ILE A 828 28.28 2.36 7.09
N GLN A 829 27.17 1.80 6.63
CA GLN A 829 26.21 1.09 7.46
C GLN A 829 26.22 -0.42 7.19
N VAL A 830 26.02 -1.21 8.24
CA VAL A 830 25.73 -2.64 8.17
C VAL A 830 24.56 -2.95 9.10
N THR A 831 23.54 -3.63 8.60
CA THR A 831 22.46 -4.19 9.43
C THR A 831 22.84 -5.62 9.80
N SER A 832 22.86 -5.92 11.09
CA SER A 832 23.31 -7.20 11.64
C SER A 832 22.53 -7.53 12.91
N GLY A 833 22.08 -8.78 13.06
CA GLY A 833 21.40 -9.21 14.29
C GLY A 833 20.13 -8.42 14.64
N GLY A 834 19.45 -7.81 13.66
CA GLY A 834 18.30 -6.91 13.87
C GLY A 834 18.67 -5.46 14.23
N ASN A 835 19.95 -5.11 14.26
CA ASN A 835 20.46 -3.78 14.65
C ASN A 835 21.21 -3.11 13.50
N VAL A 836 21.19 -1.77 13.44
CA VAL A 836 21.98 -0.99 12.47
C VAL A 836 23.27 -0.52 13.11
N PHE A 837 24.41 -0.76 12.47
CA PHE A 837 25.73 -0.32 12.90
C PHE A 837 26.37 0.61 11.89
N GLU A 838 27.17 1.56 12.37
CA GLU A 838 27.75 2.63 11.55
C GLU A 838 29.27 2.82 11.75
N VAL A 839 29.93 3.32 10.72
CA VAL A 839 31.28 3.89 10.76
C VAL A 839 31.32 5.20 9.96
N TYR A 840 31.87 6.25 10.57
CA TYR A 840 31.97 7.60 10.02
C TYR A 840 33.35 7.86 9.42
N LEU A 841 33.51 7.69 8.10
CA LEU A 841 34.80 7.82 7.42
C LEU A 841 35.33 9.26 7.42
N ASN A 842 34.46 10.26 7.51
CA ASN A 842 34.82 11.68 7.58
C ASN A 842 35.60 12.07 8.85
N ASP A 843 35.55 11.27 9.91
CA ASP A 843 36.26 11.55 11.17
C ASP A 843 37.77 11.25 11.06
N TYR A 844 38.18 10.54 10.00
CA TYR A 844 39.57 10.19 9.73
C TYR A 844 40.21 11.17 8.75
N GLU A 845 41.27 11.86 9.18
CA GLU A 845 41.99 12.83 8.32
C GLU A 845 42.52 12.19 7.02
N ALA A 846 42.90 10.91 7.07
CA ALA A 846 43.34 10.14 5.91
C ALA A 846 42.27 10.00 4.81
N TYR A 847 40.99 10.23 5.14
CA TYR A 847 39.85 10.14 4.23
C TYR A 847 39.24 11.52 3.92
N ASN A 848 38.96 12.32 4.94
CA ASN A 848 38.17 13.57 4.84
C ASN A 848 38.73 14.55 3.78
N LYS A 849 40.06 14.72 3.75
CA LYS A 849 40.76 15.64 2.83
C LYS A 849 41.21 14.98 1.51
N ALA A 850 40.91 13.69 1.31
CA ALA A 850 41.42 12.95 0.16
C ALA A 850 40.54 13.12 -1.08
N THR A 851 41.20 13.18 -2.25
CA THR A 851 40.57 13.28 -3.58
C THR A 851 41.03 12.18 -4.55
N GLY A 852 41.85 11.24 -4.04
CA GLY A 852 42.42 10.13 -4.79
C GLY A 852 41.93 8.77 -4.30
N PRO A 853 42.22 7.70 -5.03
CA PRO A 853 41.79 6.34 -4.69
C PRO A 853 42.38 5.84 -3.37
N ILE A 854 41.50 5.34 -2.51
CA ILE A 854 41.83 4.74 -1.21
C ILE A 854 41.12 3.40 -1.10
N LEU A 855 41.86 2.40 -0.62
CA LEU A 855 41.32 1.15 -0.10
C LEU A 855 41.14 1.30 1.42
N VAL A 856 39.90 1.27 1.89
CA VAL A 856 39.52 1.38 3.31
C VAL A 856 39.29 -0.02 3.86
N THR A 857 39.87 -0.34 5.02
CA THR A 857 39.58 -1.59 5.75
C THR A 857 39.06 -1.27 7.14
N ILE A 858 37.88 -1.80 7.47
CA ILE A 858 37.08 -1.51 8.66
C ILE A 858 36.90 -2.80 9.46
N PRO A 859 37.65 -3.03 10.55
CA PRO A 859 37.42 -4.17 11.42
C PRO A 859 35.99 -4.16 11.99
N PHE A 860 35.35 -5.32 12.13
CA PHE A 860 33.98 -5.41 12.64
C PHE A 860 33.83 -4.80 14.04
N SER A 861 34.89 -4.84 14.86
CA SER A 861 34.94 -4.17 16.16
C SER A 861 34.97 -2.63 16.11
N SER A 862 35.01 -2.02 14.93
CA SER A 862 34.94 -0.56 14.76
C SER A 862 33.51 -0.06 14.46
N PHE A 863 32.58 -0.97 14.17
CA PHE A 863 31.18 -0.66 13.95
C PHE A 863 30.48 -0.44 15.30
N VAL A 864 29.76 0.68 15.44
CA VAL A 864 28.99 1.03 16.66
C VAL A 864 27.51 1.03 16.32
N GLY A 865 26.67 0.51 17.21
CA GLY A 865 25.22 0.50 17.02
C GLY A 865 24.66 1.92 16.98
N ARG A 866 23.84 2.22 15.97
CA ARG A 866 23.21 3.53 15.76
C ARG A 866 22.17 3.85 16.82
N ASP A 867 21.31 2.86 17.08
CA ASP A 867 20.09 3.01 17.89
C ASP A 867 20.28 2.46 19.32
N ASP A 868 21.14 1.45 19.49
CA ASP A 868 21.64 0.97 20.78
C ASP A 868 23.18 0.90 20.74
N ALA A 869 23.84 1.73 21.54
CA ALA A 869 25.29 1.75 21.66
C ALA A 869 25.89 0.48 22.30
N ASN A 870 25.06 -0.38 22.91
CA ASN A 870 25.46 -1.67 23.49
C ASN A 870 25.22 -2.86 22.53
N ALA A 871 24.64 -2.62 21.35
CA ALA A 871 24.40 -3.67 20.37
C ALA A 871 25.72 -4.37 19.99
N VAL A 872 25.67 -5.70 19.88
CA VAL A 872 26.84 -6.51 19.53
C VAL A 872 26.76 -6.90 18.07
N PHE A 873 27.80 -6.57 17.30
CA PHE A 873 27.88 -6.89 15.86
C PHE A 873 27.91 -8.41 15.64
N ASP A 874 26.84 -8.98 15.09
CA ASP A 874 26.71 -10.40 14.80
C ASP A 874 27.14 -10.71 13.36
N SER A 875 28.43 -11.08 13.21
CA SER A 875 28.99 -11.50 11.93
C SER A 875 28.32 -12.75 11.31
N THR A 876 27.52 -13.52 12.05
CA THR A 876 26.82 -14.70 11.50
C THR A 876 25.51 -14.34 10.78
N LYS A 877 24.98 -13.14 11.02
CA LYS A 877 23.65 -12.71 10.53
C LYS A 877 23.71 -11.28 10.01
N ILE A 878 24.20 -11.11 8.79
CA ILE A 878 24.26 -9.82 8.09
C ILE A 878 23.03 -9.66 7.18
N GLU A 879 22.18 -8.71 7.52
CA GLU A 879 20.86 -8.49 6.91
C GLU A 879 20.92 -7.48 5.76
N GLY A 880 21.80 -6.49 5.84
CA GLY A 880 21.89 -5.43 4.84
C GLY A 880 23.12 -4.54 4.95
N PHE A 881 23.32 -3.70 3.96
CA PHE A 881 24.43 -2.75 3.86
C PHE A 881 23.95 -1.40 3.34
N GLY A 882 24.61 -0.31 3.75
CA GLY A 882 24.28 1.04 3.29
C GLY A 882 25.50 1.94 3.07
N LEU A 883 25.43 2.76 2.02
CA LEU A 883 26.35 3.88 1.76
C LEU A 883 25.58 5.19 1.95
N TRP A 884 26.01 6.03 2.87
CA TRP A 884 25.32 7.27 3.20
C TRP A 884 26.25 8.48 3.21
N CYS A 885 25.67 9.64 2.95
CA CYS A 885 26.35 10.91 3.00
C CYS A 885 25.42 12.00 3.53
N ASN A 886 25.86 12.71 4.57
CA ASN A 886 25.05 13.73 5.25
C ASN A 886 25.83 15.04 5.31
N THR A 887 25.13 16.17 5.24
CA THR A 887 25.78 17.49 5.21
C THR A 887 26.54 17.80 6.51
N ILE A 888 27.74 18.37 6.36
CA ILE A 888 28.37 19.21 7.38
C ILE A 888 28.36 20.62 6.80
N LEU A 889 27.62 21.54 7.43
CA LEU A 889 27.54 22.93 6.99
C LEU A 889 28.85 23.65 7.40
N PRO A 890 29.58 24.31 6.49
CA PRO A 890 30.76 25.09 6.85
C PRO A 890 30.39 26.29 7.73
N GLU A 891 31.29 26.65 8.65
CA GLU A 891 31.12 27.84 9.50
C GLU A 891 30.99 29.11 8.65
N GLY A 892 29.90 29.86 8.84
CA GLY A 892 29.58 31.07 8.06
C GLY A 892 29.00 30.82 6.66
N ALA A 893 28.68 29.57 6.28
CA ALA A 893 27.92 29.30 5.06
C ALA A 893 26.41 29.49 5.28
N ASP A 894 25.77 30.18 4.35
CA ASP A 894 24.31 30.38 4.30
C ASP A 894 23.60 29.08 3.91
N ALA A 895 22.71 28.60 4.79
CA ALA A 895 22.05 27.31 4.66
C ALA A 895 21.01 27.29 3.50
N ASP A 896 20.31 28.41 3.31
CA ASP A 896 19.29 28.69 2.28
C ASP A 896 19.85 28.69 0.86
N THR A 897 21.17 28.83 0.71
CA THR A 897 21.86 28.73 -0.58
C THR A 897 22.92 27.62 -0.64
N TYR A 898 23.22 26.96 0.49
CA TYR A 898 24.22 25.90 0.55
C TYR A 898 23.82 24.67 -0.26
N LYS A 899 24.53 24.47 -1.38
CA LYS A 899 24.42 23.27 -2.23
C LYS A 899 25.78 22.63 -2.39
N LEU A 900 25.98 21.51 -1.71
CA LEU A 900 27.13 20.65 -1.89
C LEU A 900 26.82 19.61 -2.97
N THR A 901 27.16 19.93 -4.22
CA THR A 901 27.18 18.94 -5.29
C THR A 901 28.51 18.18 -5.27
N GLY A 902 28.48 16.85 -5.43
CA GLY A 902 29.69 16.05 -5.43
C GLY A 902 29.47 14.65 -6.00
N SER A 903 30.52 13.83 -5.93
CA SER A 903 30.50 12.46 -6.43
C SER A 903 31.58 11.68 -5.69
N ILE A 904 31.14 10.76 -4.83
CA ILE A 904 32.03 9.74 -4.26
C ILE A 904 31.97 8.54 -5.21
N TYR A 905 33.10 7.86 -5.41
CA TYR A 905 33.13 6.60 -6.15
C TYR A 905 33.36 5.45 -5.19
N TYR A 906 32.69 4.32 -5.42
CA TYR A 906 32.84 3.11 -4.60
C TYR A 906 33.02 1.88 -5.49
N ASP A 907 33.81 0.91 -5.03
CA ASP A 907 34.01 -0.38 -5.70
C ASP A 907 34.51 -1.46 -4.73
N ASP A 908 34.40 -2.73 -5.14
CA ASP A 908 34.97 -3.92 -4.49
C ASP A 908 34.65 -4.02 -2.99
N ILE A 909 33.36 -3.86 -2.65
CA ILE A 909 32.84 -3.83 -1.29
C ILE A 909 32.62 -5.26 -0.80
N LYS A 910 33.40 -5.71 0.19
CA LYS A 910 33.42 -7.11 0.65
C LYS A 910 33.97 -7.29 2.06
N ALA A 911 33.46 -8.30 2.76
CA ALA A 911 34.05 -8.81 3.99
C ALA A 911 35.33 -9.62 3.70
N ILE A 912 36.36 -9.42 4.51
CA ILE A 912 37.68 -10.05 4.40
C ILE A 912 38.21 -10.50 5.76
N THR A 913 39.23 -11.36 5.72
CA THR A 913 40.11 -11.60 6.87
C THR A 913 41.28 -10.62 6.81
N SER A 914 41.40 -9.77 7.83
CA SER A 914 42.43 -8.74 7.98
C SER A 914 43.23 -8.94 9.27
N LYS A 915 44.43 -8.34 9.32
CA LYS A 915 45.25 -8.21 10.54
C LYS A 915 45.08 -6.87 11.24
N GLU A 916 44.39 -5.92 10.60
CA GLU A 916 44.14 -4.59 11.14
C GLU A 916 43.19 -4.67 12.35
N THR A 917 43.56 -4.01 13.45
CA THR A 917 42.76 -3.92 14.68
C THR A 917 42.04 -2.57 14.83
N SER A 918 42.27 -1.66 13.89
CA SER A 918 41.59 -0.36 13.76
C SER A 918 41.36 -0.06 12.28
N ILE A 919 40.52 0.93 11.96
CA ILE A 919 40.25 1.32 10.57
C ILE A 919 41.53 1.81 9.90
N SER A 920 41.84 1.27 8.71
CA SER A 920 43.06 1.60 7.95
C SER A 920 42.74 2.09 6.54
N PHE A 921 43.62 2.98 6.03
CA PHE A 921 43.46 3.68 4.76
C PHE A 921 44.73 3.50 3.91
N THR A 922 44.64 2.74 2.83
CA THR A 922 45.76 2.49 1.91
C THR A 922 45.55 3.24 0.60
N LYS A 923 46.44 4.18 0.26
CA LYS A 923 46.44 4.83 -1.06
C LYS A 923 46.72 3.80 -2.16
N LYS A 924 46.07 3.94 -3.31
CA LYS A 924 46.18 3.01 -4.44
C LYS A 924 46.62 3.68 -5.74
#